data_AF-A0A367QZ25-F1
#
_entry.id   AF-A0A367QZ25-F1
#
_cell.length_a   1.000
_cell.length_b   1.000
_cell.length_c   1.000
_cell.angle_alpha   90.00
_cell.angle_beta   90.00
_cell.angle_gamma   90.00
#
_symmetry.space_group_name_H-M   'P 1'
#
loop_
_entity.id
_entity.type
_entity.pdbx_description
1 polymer ?
#
loop_
_entity_poly.entity_id
_entity_poly.type
_entity_poly.pdbx_seq_one_letter_code
_entity_poly.pdbx_strand_id
1 'polypeptide(L)'
;MTQRDIPDGWSPTGAGEPDQMEGSSRTPQFGEPQAFGVPATGSTSKSVKQRKEKNSEETSLPSRISRKLPRWMKSWVLWSVLLTLIPGSVGFLAMAMLFKLPSAPNCPSIFWPLASASVRLHCAQLAASKQNVNDLLQAIALVKQLPQDHPLHGEINRFIEEWSKDILQLADQSFQGGNLQEAIATARKIPEDLSAYKLVNEQISKWESIWSKAESIYQKAEEELAQRHWQSAFMLSAKLLRVDNKYWASTKYDQLNRIIASAREDGEKLAKAEGLANSKEADNLLEAIKIAETIGQDSYLYQKAQELIPAFGRKMLGLAQAKLDERDADTALDIARQIPDNTRLQGEVEDFIALADAQRSAWIGSIDSLQAAISQAQEIDPSRPVYDKAQQLIARWQLEIEDVARLDRARTLASQGTINNLTAAIAEAQLVPINNPRGSEARQEAGRWVAQVQTIQDQPYLERAEQIAFLDDINSLQAAIAEASQIRQGRALYPEARRRIRVWTAKVQRIQDQPYLDRARELAQSGDLPAAISAAQPIASSGRSLSGEAQAAINDWDGQIQARENWKKAREVALAGTPEALAEAIRLANKVSNSSVLRLDVNVAIDQWSQQLFDIARSQGDSDITRAIETARLIPRASAVYSAAREQIKTWQQFLNPQPPPPPPPQPDLQQSQPSTTINGL
;
A
#
# COMPACT_ATOMS: atom_id res chain seq x y z
N MET A 1 15.94 47.06 -8.06
CA MET A 1 16.10 46.13 -9.20
C MET A 1 15.82 44.73 -8.63
N THR A 2 14.60 44.20 -8.83
CA THR A 2 14.26 43.13 -9.83
C THR A 2 14.98 41.81 -9.53
N GLN A 3 14.37 40.62 -9.43
CA GLN A 3 12.99 40.11 -9.62
C GLN A 3 12.93 38.67 -9.00
N ARG A 4 11.81 37.98 -8.70
CA ARG A 4 10.34 38.18 -8.80
C ARG A 4 9.63 37.12 -7.92
N ASP A 5 8.42 37.38 -7.40
CA ASP A 5 7.51 36.37 -6.81
C ASP A 5 6.55 35.75 -7.85
N ILE A 6 6.08 34.50 -7.63
CA ILE A 6 4.67 34.01 -7.80
C ILE A 6 4.45 32.78 -6.89
N PRO A 7 3.32 32.67 -6.14
CA PRO A 7 2.86 31.45 -5.46
C PRO A 7 1.69 30.73 -6.17
N ASP A 8 1.46 29.45 -5.84
CA ASP A 8 0.39 28.60 -6.39
C ASP A 8 -1.01 28.88 -5.83
N GLY A 9 -2.04 28.54 -6.61
CA GLY A 9 -3.39 28.32 -6.10
C GLY A 9 -4.46 28.01 -7.15
N TRP A 10 -5.55 27.38 -6.65
CA TRP A 10 -6.90 27.20 -7.22
C TRP A 10 -7.22 25.95 -8.06
N SER A 11 -8.35 25.35 -7.67
CA SER A 11 -8.97 24.13 -8.21
C SER A 11 -10.03 24.45 -9.29
N PRO A 12 -10.47 23.48 -10.12
CA PRO A 12 -11.44 23.71 -11.19
C PRO A 12 -12.90 23.45 -10.79
N THR A 13 -13.82 24.11 -11.49
CA THR A 13 -15.28 23.85 -11.46
C THR A 13 -15.88 23.90 -12.86
N GLY A 14 -16.85 23.03 -13.14
CA GLY A 14 -18.01 23.39 -13.99
C GLY A 14 -18.04 22.91 -15.45
N ALA A 15 -18.60 21.70 -15.64
CA ALA A 15 -19.59 21.28 -16.64
C ALA A 15 -19.76 21.98 -18.03
N GLY A 16 -20.00 21.15 -19.05
CA GLY A 16 -20.58 21.53 -20.34
C GLY A 16 -21.07 20.31 -21.16
N GLU A 17 -22.39 20.17 -21.28
CA GLU A 17 -23.11 19.21 -22.16
C GLU A 17 -23.36 19.84 -23.56
N PRO A 18 -23.67 19.10 -24.66
CA PRO A 18 -25.05 18.58 -24.85
C PRO A 18 -25.29 17.34 -25.78
N ASP A 19 -26.42 16.66 -25.53
CA ASP A 19 -27.43 16.01 -26.43
C ASP A 19 -27.14 15.20 -27.74
N GLN A 20 -27.65 13.95 -27.71
CA GLN A 20 -28.59 13.25 -28.65
C GLN A 20 -28.24 12.48 -29.96
N MET A 21 -28.73 11.21 -29.98
CA MET A 21 -29.14 10.29 -31.09
C MET A 21 -28.08 9.77 -32.10
N GLU A 22 -28.15 8.57 -32.71
CA GLU A 22 -29.16 7.47 -32.81
C GLU A 22 -28.53 6.09 -32.41
N GLY A 23 -29.26 5.07 -31.92
CA GLY A 23 -29.80 3.94 -32.71
C GLY A 23 -28.77 2.82 -33.02
N SER A 24 -29.00 1.50 -32.89
CA SER A 24 -30.16 0.68 -32.51
C SER A 24 -29.70 -0.72 -32.04
N SER A 25 -30.43 -1.39 -31.14
CA SER A 25 -31.14 -2.65 -31.45
C SER A 25 -31.86 -3.21 -30.21
N ARG A 26 -32.96 -3.94 -30.46
CA ARG A 26 -34.02 -4.28 -29.48
C ARG A 26 -33.94 -5.73 -28.99
N THR A 27 -34.08 -5.92 -27.68
CA THR A 27 -34.78 -7.05 -27.06
C THR A 27 -36.29 -7.01 -27.41
N PRO A 28 -37.04 -8.14 -27.39
CA PRO A 28 -37.64 -8.56 -26.12
C PRO A 28 -37.84 -10.08 -25.91
N GLN A 29 -38.17 -10.40 -24.67
CA GLN A 29 -38.59 -11.68 -24.11
C GLN A 29 -40.14 -11.83 -24.13
N PHE A 30 -40.68 -12.90 -23.54
CA PHE A 30 -42.08 -13.39 -23.46
C PHE A 30 -42.52 -14.34 -24.62
N GLY A 31 -43.16 -15.49 -24.35
CA GLY A 31 -43.51 -16.08 -23.05
C GLY A 31 -44.05 -17.53 -23.14
N GLU A 32 -44.22 -18.16 -21.98
CA GLU A 32 -44.89 -19.46 -21.70
C GLU A 32 -46.41 -19.45 -22.09
N PRO A 33 -47.18 -20.59 -22.13
CA PRO A 33 -47.07 -21.78 -21.23
C PRO A 33 -47.47 -23.20 -21.75
N GLN A 34 -47.23 -24.22 -20.90
CA GLN A 34 -48.02 -25.45 -20.56
C GLN A 34 -48.76 -26.28 -21.67
N ALA A 35 -48.95 -27.61 -21.62
CA ALA A 35 -48.68 -28.74 -20.71
C ALA A 35 -48.50 -30.03 -21.57
N PHE A 36 -47.99 -31.20 -21.15
CA PHE A 36 -48.50 -32.22 -20.19
C PHE A 36 -47.30 -33.15 -19.80
N GLY A 37 -47.08 -33.54 -18.54
CA GLY A 37 -47.64 -34.76 -17.91
C GLY A 37 -46.72 -36.00 -18.09
N VAL A 38 -45.73 -36.37 -17.24
CA VAL A 38 -45.68 -36.68 -15.77
C VAL A 38 -46.38 -38.02 -15.41
N PRO A 39 -45.90 -38.89 -14.46
CA PRO A 39 -44.63 -38.98 -13.69
C PRO A 39 -43.92 -40.36 -13.78
N ALA A 40 -42.78 -40.56 -13.07
CA ALA A 40 -42.64 -41.59 -12.01
C ALA A 40 -41.24 -41.65 -11.33
N THR A 41 -41.25 -41.30 -10.04
CA THR A 41 -40.38 -41.66 -8.91
C THR A 41 -39.59 -42.98 -8.92
N GLY A 42 -38.53 -43.05 -8.11
CA GLY A 42 -38.36 -44.17 -7.15
C GLY A 42 -36.94 -44.71 -6.96
N SER A 43 -36.52 -44.86 -5.70
CA SER A 43 -35.19 -45.38 -5.32
C SER A 43 -35.24 -46.84 -4.84
N THR A 44 -34.04 -47.44 -4.73
CA THR A 44 -33.65 -48.63 -3.94
C THR A 44 -33.70 -50.05 -4.56
N SER A 45 -32.70 -50.83 -4.11
CA SER A 45 -32.76 -52.27 -3.78
C SER A 45 -32.49 -53.37 -4.83
N LYS A 46 -31.31 -53.99 -4.64
CA LYS A 46 -30.95 -55.42 -4.76
C LYS A 46 -31.94 -56.43 -5.42
N SER A 47 -31.45 -56.98 -6.54
CA SER A 47 -31.25 -58.42 -6.80
C SER A 47 -32.43 -59.39 -7.08
N VAL A 48 -32.11 -60.34 -7.98
CA VAL A 48 -32.64 -61.70 -8.18
C VAL A 48 -33.80 -61.92 -9.17
N LYS A 49 -33.54 -62.88 -10.08
CA LYS A 49 -34.43 -63.52 -11.06
C LYS A 49 -35.72 -64.06 -10.43
N GLN A 50 -36.87 -63.99 -11.12
CA GLN A 50 -37.70 -65.19 -11.44
C GLN A 50 -39.01 -64.94 -12.22
N ARG A 51 -39.30 -65.86 -13.17
CA ARG A 51 -40.65 -66.43 -13.49
C ARG A 51 -41.76 -65.44 -13.93
N LYS A 52 -42.98 -65.83 -14.33
CA LYS A 52 -43.75 -67.12 -14.36
C LYS A 52 -44.67 -67.05 -15.61
N GLU A 53 -45.32 -68.11 -16.11
CA GLU A 53 -46.41 -68.83 -15.45
C GLU A 53 -46.66 -70.25 -16.02
N LYS A 54 -47.02 -71.15 -15.09
CA LYS A 54 -48.07 -72.21 -15.16
C LYS A 54 -47.93 -73.32 -16.22
N ASN A 55 -48.37 -74.57 -15.99
CA ASN A 55 -49.04 -75.22 -14.85
C ASN A 55 -48.54 -76.69 -14.78
N SER A 56 -48.22 -77.22 -13.60
CA SER A 56 -49.04 -78.20 -12.84
C SER A 56 -48.72 -79.67 -13.17
N GLU A 57 -49.03 -80.55 -12.23
CA GLU A 57 -48.48 -81.91 -12.12
C GLU A 57 -49.21 -82.98 -12.94
N GLU A 58 -48.59 -84.17 -12.89
CA GLU A 58 -49.22 -85.50 -12.89
C GLU A 58 -49.51 -86.26 -14.20
N THR A 59 -48.94 -87.48 -14.22
CA THR A 59 -49.59 -88.76 -14.56
C THR A 59 -49.57 -89.30 -16.01
N SER A 60 -48.88 -90.45 -16.12
CA SER A 60 -49.01 -91.59 -17.06
C SER A 60 -48.97 -91.41 -18.59
N LEU A 61 -47.98 -92.09 -19.19
CA LEU A 61 -48.02 -93.04 -20.34
C LEU A 61 -49.41 -93.43 -20.94
N PRO A 62 -49.50 -93.95 -22.20
CA PRO A 62 -48.50 -93.99 -23.29
C PRO A 62 -49.03 -93.80 -24.76
N SER A 63 -48.10 -93.82 -25.73
CA SER A 63 -48.13 -94.69 -26.94
C SER A 63 -48.21 -94.11 -28.39
N ARG A 64 -47.33 -94.68 -29.23
CA ARG A 64 -47.40 -95.01 -30.67
C ARG A 64 -47.35 -93.97 -31.84
N ILE A 65 -46.23 -94.06 -32.57
CA ILE A 65 -46.10 -94.32 -34.04
C ILE A 65 -46.71 -93.30 -35.04
N SER A 66 -45.86 -92.68 -35.89
CA SER A 66 -45.77 -93.00 -37.34
C SER A 66 -44.66 -92.25 -38.09
N ARG A 67 -44.24 -92.80 -39.24
CA ARG A 67 -43.18 -92.29 -40.14
C ARG A 67 -43.70 -91.29 -41.17
N LYS A 68 -42.81 -90.41 -41.68
CA LYS A 68 -42.65 -90.12 -43.12
C LYS A 68 -41.27 -89.50 -43.43
N LEU A 69 -40.73 -89.82 -44.61
CA LEU A 69 -39.41 -89.41 -45.15
C LEU A 69 -39.59 -88.65 -46.50
N PRO A 70 -38.56 -87.99 -47.07
CA PRO A 70 -38.75 -86.72 -47.79
C PRO A 70 -38.70 -86.82 -49.33
N ARG A 71 -39.05 -85.71 -49.99
CA ARG A 71 -39.16 -85.54 -51.45
C ARG A 71 -37.83 -85.23 -52.17
N TRP A 72 -36.74 -85.94 -51.86
CA TRP A 72 -35.46 -85.81 -52.60
C TRP A 72 -35.34 -86.85 -53.74
N MET A 73 -36.35 -86.91 -54.60
CA MET A 73 -36.31 -87.67 -55.85
C MET A 73 -36.85 -86.79 -56.98
N LYS A 74 -35.94 -86.15 -57.73
CA LYS A 74 -36.12 -85.69 -59.11
C LYS A 74 -34.77 -85.21 -59.71
N SER A 75 -34.36 -85.86 -60.80
CA SER A 75 -33.38 -85.43 -61.81
C SER A 75 -31.92 -85.95 -61.79
N TRP A 76 -31.72 -87.13 -62.42
CA TRP A 76 -30.97 -87.29 -63.68
C TRP A 76 -29.44 -87.18 -63.81
N VAL A 77 -28.64 -87.31 -62.74
CA VAL A 77 -27.17 -87.57 -62.87
C VAL A 77 -26.78 -89.03 -62.56
N LEU A 78 -27.74 -89.86 -62.16
CA LEU A 78 -27.52 -91.25 -61.70
C LEU A 78 -27.32 -92.29 -62.82
N TRP A 79 -27.14 -91.88 -64.09
CA TRP A 79 -27.08 -92.77 -65.26
C TRP A 79 -25.99 -92.37 -66.28
N SER A 80 -24.78 -92.06 -65.82
CA SER A 80 -23.63 -91.83 -66.71
C SER A 80 -22.44 -92.77 -66.50
N VAL A 81 -21.77 -92.77 -65.33
CA VAL A 81 -20.45 -93.45 -65.20
C VAL A 81 -20.26 -94.29 -63.94
N LEU A 82 -21.20 -95.20 -63.65
CA LEU A 82 -21.00 -96.34 -62.74
C LEU A 82 -20.07 -97.43 -63.37
N LEU A 83 -19.17 -97.09 -64.31
CA LEU A 83 -18.57 -98.09 -65.20
C LEU A 83 -17.07 -97.94 -65.59
N THR A 84 -16.29 -97.00 -65.04
CA THR A 84 -14.86 -96.87 -65.45
C THR A 84 -13.83 -96.54 -64.35
N LEU A 85 -14.19 -96.48 -63.06
CA LEU A 85 -13.25 -96.07 -61.99
C LEU A 85 -13.16 -97.02 -60.78
N ILE A 86 -13.07 -98.31 -61.09
CA ILE A 86 -12.69 -99.39 -60.16
C ILE A 86 -11.33 -99.92 -60.65
N PRO A 87 -10.21 -99.21 -60.38
CA PRO A 87 -9.38 -99.64 -59.24
C PRO A 87 -8.51 -98.49 -58.62
N GLY A 88 -9.12 -97.38 -58.19
CA GLY A 88 -8.38 -96.25 -57.58
C GLY A 88 -8.42 -96.14 -56.04
N SER A 89 -9.29 -96.92 -55.38
CA SER A 89 -9.75 -96.62 -54.00
C SER A 89 -8.91 -97.19 -52.85
N VAL A 90 -7.94 -98.08 -53.11
CA VAL A 90 -7.18 -98.75 -52.04
C VAL A 90 -6.00 -97.89 -51.54
N GLY A 91 -5.38 -97.08 -52.41
CA GLY A 91 -4.22 -96.25 -52.03
C GLY A 91 -4.57 -95.08 -51.08
N PHE A 92 -5.76 -94.48 -51.23
CA PHE A 92 -6.16 -93.31 -50.44
C PHE A 92 -6.50 -93.63 -48.98
N LEU A 93 -7.02 -94.84 -48.71
CA LEU A 93 -7.36 -95.28 -47.34
C LEU A 93 -6.12 -95.59 -46.49
N ALA A 94 -5.02 -96.04 -47.11
CA ALA A 94 -3.76 -96.29 -46.40
C ALA A 94 -3.11 -94.99 -45.90
N MET A 95 -3.09 -93.93 -46.73
CA MET A 95 -2.53 -92.63 -46.35
C MET A 95 -3.38 -91.92 -45.26
N ALA A 96 -4.70 -92.09 -45.29
CA ALA A 96 -5.61 -91.51 -44.30
C ALA A 96 -5.48 -92.10 -42.88
N MET A 97 -4.96 -93.33 -42.74
CA MET A 97 -4.66 -93.92 -41.43
C MET A 97 -3.33 -93.43 -40.82
N LEU A 98 -2.35 -93.05 -41.65
CA LEU A 98 -1.03 -92.56 -41.18
C LEU A 98 -1.06 -91.13 -40.64
N PHE A 99 -1.97 -90.28 -41.13
CA PHE A 99 -2.19 -88.93 -40.58
C PHE A 99 -3.18 -88.88 -39.41
N LYS A 100 -3.69 -90.03 -38.97
CA LYS A 100 -4.60 -90.10 -37.83
C LYS A 100 -3.81 -90.21 -36.53
N LEU A 101 -3.28 -89.07 -36.08
CA LEU A 101 -2.80 -88.89 -34.70
C LEU A 101 -3.89 -89.42 -33.74
N PRO A 102 -3.53 -90.17 -32.68
CA PRO A 102 -4.51 -90.60 -31.70
C PRO A 102 -5.19 -89.37 -31.10
N SER A 103 -6.52 -89.41 -31.03
CA SER A 103 -7.34 -88.30 -30.55
C SER A 103 -6.81 -87.78 -29.22
N ALA A 104 -6.55 -86.48 -29.12
CA ALA A 104 -6.31 -85.84 -27.83
C ALA A 104 -7.47 -86.22 -26.88
N PRO A 105 -7.20 -86.61 -25.62
CA PRO A 105 -8.23 -87.10 -24.73
C PRO A 105 -9.28 -86.02 -24.50
N ASN A 106 -10.56 -86.40 -24.54
CA ASN A 106 -11.67 -85.46 -24.36
C ASN A 106 -11.80 -85.09 -22.86
N CYS A 107 -10.91 -84.20 -22.40
CA CYS A 107 -10.75 -83.82 -20.99
C CYS A 107 -12.05 -83.47 -20.23
N PRO A 108 -13.10 -82.88 -20.83
CA PRO A 108 -14.38 -82.64 -20.15
C PRO A 108 -15.16 -83.90 -19.75
N SER A 109 -14.85 -85.08 -20.31
CA SER A 109 -15.65 -86.31 -20.12
C SER A 109 -14.86 -87.47 -19.49
N ILE A 110 -13.84 -87.18 -18.68
CA ILE A 110 -12.95 -88.18 -18.08
C ILE A 110 -13.39 -88.53 -16.65
N PHE A 111 -13.44 -89.83 -16.34
CA PHE A 111 -13.62 -90.32 -14.97
C PHE A 111 -12.27 -90.31 -14.22
N TRP A 112 -12.02 -89.23 -13.48
CA TRP A 112 -10.73 -88.95 -12.82
C TRP A 112 -10.13 -90.08 -11.96
N PRO A 113 -10.90 -90.91 -11.22
CA PRO A 113 -10.34 -92.03 -10.45
C PRO A 113 -9.62 -93.10 -11.28
N LEU A 114 -9.90 -93.21 -12.59
CA LEU A 114 -9.25 -94.16 -13.50
C LEU A 114 -8.33 -93.47 -14.53
N ALA A 115 -8.14 -92.15 -14.44
CA ALA A 115 -7.28 -91.40 -15.36
C ALA A 115 -5.79 -91.59 -15.02
N SER A 116 -4.98 -91.98 -16.00
CA SER A 116 -3.52 -92.08 -15.85
C SER A 116 -2.89 -90.72 -15.54
N ALA A 117 -1.72 -90.72 -14.90
CA ALA A 117 -0.99 -89.49 -14.59
C ALA A 117 -0.64 -88.66 -15.84
N SER A 118 -0.31 -89.31 -16.97
CA SER A 118 -0.07 -88.65 -18.25
C SER A 118 -1.32 -87.96 -18.81
N VAL A 119 -2.50 -88.58 -18.68
CA VAL A 119 -3.78 -87.97 -19.08
C VAL A 119 -4.15 -86.82 -18.15
N ARG A 120 -3.94 -86.96 -16.83
CA ARG A 120 -4.16 -85.85 -15.88
C ARG A 120 -3.25 -84.66 -16.18
N LEU A 121 -1.96 -84.91 -16.43
CA LEU A 121 -0.98 -83.87 -16.76
C LEU A 121 -1.31 -83.16 -18.08
N HIS A 122 -1.64 -83.91 -19.14
CA HIS A 122 -2.01 -83.34 -20.42
C HIS A 122 -3.32 -82.51 -20.36
N CYS A 123 -4.33 -83.00 -19.65
CA CYS A 123 -5.56 -82.24 -19.44
C CYS A 123 -5.36 -81.02 -18.53
N ALA A 124 -4.43 -81.06 -17.57
CA ALA A 124 -4.04 -79.91 -16.78
C ALA A 124 -3.31 -78.85 -17.62
N GLN A 125 -2.36 -79.25 -18.47
CA GLN A 125 -1.73 -78.35 -19.45
C GLN A 125 -2.76 -77.69 -20.38
N LEU A 126 -3.75 -78.45 -20.86
CA LEU A 126 -4.83 -77.91 -21.70
C LEU A 126 -5.72 -76.92 -20.93
N ALA A 127 -6.02 -77.16 -19.65
CA ALA A 127 -6.71 -76.19 -18.82
C ALA A 127 -5.86 -74.91 -18.63
N ALA A 128 -4.59 -75.05 -18.23
CA ALA A 128 -3.67 -73.93 -18.03
C ALA A 128 -3.48 -73.06 -19.30
N SER A 129 -3.48 -73.66 -20.50
CA SER A 129 -3.36 -72.93 -21.77
C SER A 129 -4.45 -71.89 -22.04
N LYS A 130 -5.57 -71.92 -21.29
CA LYS A 130 -6.63 -70.90 -21.34
C LYS A 130 -6.32 -69.64 -20.53
N GLN A 131 -5.18 -69.59 -19.84
CA GLN A 131 -4.59 -68.40 -19.19
C GLN A 131 -5.56 -67.57 -18.34
N ASN A 132 -6.40 -68.23 -17.54
CA ASN A 132 -7.27 -67.58 -16.58
C ASN A 132 -7.26 -68.31 -15.23
N VAL A 133 -7.56 -67.57 -14.16
CA VAL A 133 -7.44 -68.03 -12.77
C VAL A 133 -8.19 -69.35 -12.51
N ASN A 134 -9.41 -69.51 -13.04
CA ASN A 134 -10.22 -70.70 -12.76
C ASN A 134 -9.67 -71.95 -13.42
N ASP A 135 -9.28 -71.86 -14.71
CA ASP A 135 -8.70 -72.99 -15.44
C ASP A 135 -7.27 -73.31 -14.96
N LEU A 136 -6.48 -72.33 -14.50
CA LEU A 136 -5.17 -72.55 -13.88
C LEU A 136 -5.29 -73.25 -12.51
N LEU A 137 -6.25 -72.84 -11.68
CA LEU A 137 -6.56 -73.54 -10.42
C LEU A 137 -7.07 -74.96 -10.69
N GLN A 138 -7.87 -75.17 -11.75
CA GLN A 138 -8.27 -76.49 -12.20
C GLN A 138 -7.05 -77.34 -12.61
N ALA A 139 -6.11 -76.78 -13.39
CA ALA A 139 -4.88 -77.46 -13.79
C ALA A 139 -4.08 -77.94 -12.57
N ILE A 140 -3.85 -77.07 -11.58
CA ILE A 140 -3.19 -77.40 -10.31
C ILE A 140 -3.94 -78.52 -9.58
N ALA A 141 -5.27 -78.43 -9.45
CA ALA A 141 -6.08 -79.42 -8.74
C ALA A 141 -6.03 -80.83 -9.37
N LEU A 142 -5.91 -80.92 -10.70
CA LEU A 142 -5.82 -82.20 -11.42
C LEU A 142 -4.51 -82.94 -11.20
N VAL A 143 -3.38 -82.23 -11.09
CA VAL A 143 -2.06 -82.84 -10.88
C VAL A 143 -1.70 -83.02 -9.40
N LYS A 144 -2.23 -82.16 -8.51
CA LYS A 144 -2.03 -82.25 -7.05
C LYS A 144 -2.45 -83.59 -6.44
N GLN A 145 -3.41 -84.29 -7.05
CA GLN A 145 -3.92 -85.59 -6.58
C GLN A 145 -3.06 -86.80 -7.01
N LEU A 146 -1.83 -86.59 -7.48
CA LEU A 146 -0.90 -87.67 -7.86
C LEU A 146 0.03 -88.04 -6.68
N PRO A 147 0.39 -89.33 -6.52
CA PRO A 147 1.31 -89.77 -5.47
C PRO A 147 2.70 -89.11 -5.53
N GLN A 148 3.34 -88.91 -4.38
CA GLN A 148 4.66 -88.24 -4.29
C GLN A 148 5.82 -89.07 -4.86
N ASP A 149 5.66 -90.38 -4.95
CA ASP A 149 6.61 -91.34 -5.54
C ASP A 149 6.50 -91.48 -7.07
N HIS A 150 5.65 -90.67 -7.72
CA HIS A 150 5.39 -90.77 -9.15
C HIS A 150 6.57 -90.27 -10.02
N PRO A 151 7.00 -90.98 -11.09
CA PRO A 151 8.17 -90.60 -11.91
C PRO A 151 8.14 -89.18 -12.53
N LEU A 152 6.96 -88.61 -12.75
CA LEU A 152 6.78 -87.25 -13.30
C LEU A 152 6.73 -86.15 -12.22
N HIS A 153 6.97 -86.44 -10.93
CA HIS A 153 6.75 -85.47 -9.85
C HIS A 153 7.60 -84.20 -9.97
N GLY A 154 8.83 -84.29 -10.47
CA GLY A 154 9.69 -83.12 -10.71
C GLY A 154 9.11 -82.17 -11.78
N GLU A 155 8.51 -82.74 -12.83
CA GLU A 155 7.86 -81.97 -13.89
C GLU A 155 6.51 -81.40 -13.44
N ILE A 156 5.74 -82.16 -12.66
CA ILE A 156 4.50 -81.70 -12.02
C ILE A 156 4.76 -80.50 -11.10
N ASN A 157 5.80 -80.57 -10.26
CA ASN A 157 6.20 -79.45 -9.39
C ASN A 157 6.55 -78.20 -10.21
N ARG A 158 7.31 -78.36 -11.31
CA ARG A 158 7.66 -77.26 -12.23
C ARG A 158 6.40 -76.61 -12.81
N PHE A 159 5.42 -77.40 -13.27
CA PHE A 159 4.16 -76.88 -13.79
C PHE A 159 3.27 -76.23 -12.72
N ILE A 160 3.20 -76.79 -11.50
CA ILE A 160 2.48 -76.15 -10.38
C ILE A 160 3.09 -74.79 -10.05
N GLU A 161 4.42 -74.67 -10.05
CA GLU A 161 5.11 -73.40 -9.82
C GLU A 161 4.87 -72.40 -10.95
N GLU A 162 4.91 -72.85 -12.21
CA GLU A 162 4.61 -72.07 -13.42
C GLU A 162 3.17 -71.53 -13.39
N TRP A 163 2.17 -72.38 -13.20
CA TRP A 163 0.76 -71.96 -13.14
C TRP A 163 0.44 -71.11 -11.91
N SER A 164 1.17 -71.29 -10.80
CA SER A 164 1.05 -70.40 -9.63
C SER A 164 1.58 -69.01 -9.94
N LYS A 165 2.69 -68.89 -10.70
CA LYS A 165 3.19 -67.60 -11.20
C LYS A 165 2.21 -66.95 -12.18
N ASP A 166 1.59 -67.72 -13.07
CA ASP A 166 0.56 -67.22 -13.98
C ASP A 166 -0.65 -66.64 -13.20
N ILE A 167 -1.13 -67.34 -12.16
CA ILE A 167 -2.21 -66.85 -11.30
C ILE A 167 -1.78 -65.57 -10.56
N LEU A 168 -0.54 -65.50 -10.05
CA LEU A 168 0.00 -64.30 -9.40
C LEU A 168 0.16 -63.13 -10.39
N GLN A 169 0.52 -63.38 -11.65
CA GLN A 169 0.60 -62.38 -12.70
C GLN A 169 -0.79 -61.86 -13.11
N LEU A 170 -1.81 -62.70 -13.13
CA LEU A 170 -3.21 -62.28 -13.32
C LEU A 170 -3.71 -61.45 -12.13
N ALA A 171 -3.39 -61.87 -10.89
CA ALA A 171 -3.70 -61.11 -9.68
C ALA A 171 -2.96 -59.75 -9.62
N ASP A 172 -1.74 -59.65 -10.16
CA ASP A 172 -1.02 -58.38 -10.28
C ASP A 172 -1.81 -57.37 -11.12
N GLN A 173 -2.58 -57.80 -12.13
CA GLN A 173 -3.42 -56.88 -12.91
C GLN A 173 -4.45 -56.15 -12.04
N SER A 174 -5.11 -56.86 -11.10
CA SER A 174 -6.00 -56.24 -10.11
C SER A 174 -5.23 -55.29 -9.19
N PHE A 175 -4.03 -55.66 -8.72
CA PHE A 175 -3.19 -54.79 -7.89
C PHE A 175 -2.82 -53.49 -8.64
N GLN A 176 -2.30 -53.61 -9.87
CA GLN A 176 -1.95 -52.49 -10.74
C GLN A 176 -3.16 -51.60 -11.09
N GLY A 177 -4.36 -52.17 -11.12
CA GLY A 177 -5.63 -51.46 -11.30
C GLY A 177 -6.18 -50.75 -10.05
N GLY A 178 -5.53 -50.89 -8.88
CA GLY A 178 -5.97 -50.28 -7.62
C GLY A 178 -6.74 -51.22 -6.69
N ASN A 179 -6.95 -52.48 -7.06
CA ASN A 179 -7.73 -53.45 -6.30
C ASN A 179 -6.82 -54.40 -5.49
N LEU A 180 -6.05 -53.86 -4.53
CA LEU A 180 -5.15 -54.67 -3.68
C LEU A 180 -5.85 -55.89 -3.05
N GLN A 181 -7.05 -55.69 -2.49
CA GLN A 181 -7.80 -56.76 -1.81
C GLN A 181 -8.24 -57.87 -2.78
N GLU A 182 -8.56 -57.52 -4.04
CA GLU A 182 -8.92 -58.50 -5.08
C GLU A 182 -7.69 -59.30 -5.54
N ALA A 183 -6.52 -58.65 -5.65
CA ALA A 183 -5.25 -59.29 -5.94
C ALA A 183 -4.87 -60.31 -4.85
N ILE A 184 -4.90 -59.90 -3.58
CA ILE A 184 -4.65 -60.78 -2.43
C ILE A 184 -5.65 -61.94 -2.39
N ALA A 185 -6.95 -61.67 -2.56
CA ALA A 185 -7.98 -62.71 -2.57
C ALA A 185 -7.83 -63.68 -3.74
N THR A 186 -7.28 -63.24 -4.88
CA THR A 186 -7.00 -64.11 -6.04
C THR A 186 -5.76 -64.95 -5.81
N ALA A 187 -4.68 -64.37 -5.27
CA ALA A 187 -3.45 -65.07 -4.92
C ALA A 187 -3.68 -66.18 -3.87
N ARG A 188 -4.49 -65.90 -2.83
CA ARG A 188 -4.87 -66.88 -1.78
C ARG A 188 -5.77 -68.03 -2.24
N LYS A 189 -6.19 -68.10 -3.52
CA LYS A 189 -6.87 -69.28 -4.08
C LYS A 189 -5.90 -70.43 -4.37
N ILE A 190 -4.60 -70.15 -4.48
CA ILE A 190 -3.56 -71.16 -4.63
C ILE A 190 -3.46 -71.95 -3.31
N PRO A 191 -3.55 -73.29 -3.31
CA PRO A 191 -3.51 -74.09 -2.08
C PRO A 191 -2.23 -73.93 -1.25
N GLU A 192 -2.37 -73.86 0.08
CA GLU A 192 -1.28 -73.57 1.03
C GLU A 192 -0.25 -74.70 1.19
N ASP A 193 -0.65 -75.93 0.86
CA ASP A 193 0.17 -77.15 0.96
C ASP A 193 1.10 -77.37 -0.23
N LEU A 194 1.15 -76.42 -1.18
CA LEU A 194 2.04 -76.45 -2.33
C LEU A 194 3.35 -75.73 -2.04
N SER A 195 4.47 -76.26 -2.52
CA SER A 195 5.79 -75.59 -2.42
C SER A 195 5.79 -74.18 -3.03
N ALA A 196 4.99 -73.97 -4.08
CA ALA A 196 4.80 -72.67 -4.74
C ALA A 196 4.12 -71.61 -3.85
N TYR A 197 3.47 -71.98 -2.73
CA TYR A 197 2.78 -71.03 -1.84
C TYR A 197 3.76 -70.04 -1.17
N LYS A 198 5.05 -70.36 -1.09
CA LYS A 198 6.09 -69.40 -0.67
C LYS A 198 6.08 -68.14 -1.54
N LEU A 199 5.93 -68.30 -2.86
CA LEU A 199 5.85 -67.19 -3.83
C LEU A 199 4.60 -66.34 -3.62
N VAL A 200 3.50 -66.94 -3.16
CA VAL A 200 2.23 -66.25 -2.86
C VAL A 200 2.42 -65.29 -1.68
N ASN A 201 3.02 -65.76 -0.59
CA ASN A 201 3.31 -64.94 0.58
C ASN A 201 4.30 -63.81 0.25
N GLU A 202 5.38 -64.12 -0.48
CA GLU A 202 6.36 -63.12 -0.92
C GLU A 202 5.73 -62.02 -1.79
N GLN A 203 4.86 -62.39 -2.74
CA GLN A 203 4.18 -61.44 -3.62
C GLN A 203 3.13 -60.60 -2.88
N ILE A 204 2.35 -61.20 -1.98
CA ILE A 204 1.38 -60.45 -1.14
C ILE A 204 2.12 -59.42 -0.27
N SER A 205 3.20 -59.82 0.41
CA SER A 205 4.01 -58.89 1.21
C SER A 205 4.62 -57.76 0.36
N LYS A 206 5.02 -58.05 -0.89
CA LYS A 206 5.48 -57.02 -1.83
C LYS A 206 4.36 -56.00 -2.14
N TRP A 207 3.16 -56.48 -2.49
CA TRP A 207 2.01 -55.62 -2.78
C TRP A 207 1.59 -54.75 -1.58
N GLU A 208 1.48 -55.34 -0.40
CA GLU A 208 1.12 -54.63 0.84
C GLU A 208 2.16 -53.54 1.20
N SER A 209 3.45 -53.84 1.04
CA SER A 209 4.54 -52.87 1.26
C SER A 209 4.50 -51.71 0.27
N ILE A 210 4.31 -51.99 -1.03
CA ILE A 210 4.17 -50.96 -2.07
C ILE A 210 2.94 -50.07 -1.78
N TRP A 211 1.81 -50.68 -1.44
CA TRP A 211 0.57 -49.97 -1.15
C TRP A 211 0.70 -49.05 0.07
N SER A 212 1.19 -49.59 1.20
CA SER A 212 1.42 -48.81 2.42
C SER A 212 2.36 -47.64 2.20
N LYS A 213 3.42 -47.82 1.39
CA LYS A 213 4.34 -46.75 1.00
C LYS A 213 3.66 -45.67 0.16
N ALA A 214 2.83 -46.05 -0.80
CA ALA A 214 2.11 -45.11 -1.67
C ALA A 214 1.07 -44.29 -0.88
N GLU A 215 0.28 -44.98 -0.05
CA GLU A 215 -0.69 -44.39 0.87
C GLU A 215 -0.01 -43.37 1.81
N SER A 216 1.12 -43.72 2.44
CA SER A 216 1.86 -42.80 3.30
C SER A 216 2.43 -41.57 2.57
N ILE A 217 2.78 -41.71 1.28
CA ILE A 217 3.20 -40.56 0.45
C ILE A 217 2.00 -39.64 0.18
N TYR A 218 0.83 -40.22 -0.12
CA TYR A 218 -0.39 -39.47 -0.41
C TYR A 218 -0.88 -38.69 0.82
N GLN A 219 -1.00 -39.36 1.97
CA GLN A 219 -1.43 -38.73 3.23
C GLN A 219 -0.51 -37.58 3.65
N LYS A 220 0.81 -37.75 3.54
CA LYS A 220 1.78 -36.67 3.83
C LYS A 220 1.64 -35.49 2.88
N ALA A 221 1.24 -35.72 1.62
CA ALA A 221 0.99 -34.61 0.70
C ALA A 221 -0.26 -33.82 1.13
N GLU A 222 -1.31 -34.49 1.61
CA GLU A 222 -2.51 -33.84 2.16
C GLU A 222 -2.21 -33.07 3.46
N GLU A 223 -1.35 -33.60 4.34
CA GLU A 223 -0.84 -32.88 5.52
C GLU A 223 -0.10 -31.58 5.15
N GLU A 224 0.80 -31.63 4.17
CA GLU A 224 1.54 -30.45 3.68
C GLU A 224 0.61 -29.43 3.01
N LEU A 225 -0.47 -29.87 2.34
CA LEU A 225 -1.50 -28.97 1.81
C LEU A 225 -2.25 -28.22 2.91
N ALA A 226 -2.63 -28.90 3.99
CA ALA A 226 -3.29 -28.24 5.13
C ALA A 226 -2.39 -27.17 5.78
N GLN A 227 -1.06 -27.36 5.74
CA GLN A 227 -0.06 -26.41 6.25
C GLN A 227 0.34 -25.31 5.23
N ARG A 228 -0.33 -25.21 4.07
CA ARG A 228 0.01 -24.28 2.97
C ARG A 228 1.38 -24.52 2.30
N HIS A 229 1.97 -25.71 2.45
CA HIS A 229 3.28 -26.06 1.89
C HIS A 229 3.17 -26.69 0.48
N TRP A 230 2.68 -25.91 -0.49
CA TRP A 230 2.37 -26.36 -1.86
C TRP A 230 3.54 -27.09 -2.55
N GLN A 231 4.77 -26.57 -2.38
CA GLN A 231 5.96 -27.15 -2.97
C GLN A 231 6.31 -28.52 -2.34
N SER A 232 6.13 -28.68 -1.03
CA SER A 232 6.35 -29.96 -0.34
C SER A 232 5.33 -31.01 -0.80
N ALA A 233 4.05 -30.64 -0.89
CA ALA A 233 2.99 -31.50 -1.41
C ALA A 233 3.25 -31.96 -2.86
N PHE A 234 3.70 -31.06 -3.74
CA PHE A 234 4.09 -31.41 -5.11
C PHE A 234 5.33 -32.32 -5.17
N MET A 235 6.34 -32.06 -4.33
CA MET A 235 7.52 -32.93 -4.22
C MET A 235 7.20 -34.31 -3.62
N LEU A 236 6.09 -34.44 -2.87
CA LEU A 236 5.55 -35.72 -2.41
C LEU A 236 4.75 -36.41 -3.51
N SER A 237 3.87 -35.71 -4.24
CA SER A 237 3.11 -36.31 -5.35
C SER A 237 4.05 -36.91 -6.41
N ALA A 238 5.14 -36.21 -6.76
CA ALA A 238 6.17 -36.71 -7.67
C ALA A 238 6.85 -38.03 -7.23
N LYS A 239 6.78 -38.42 -5.94
CA LYS A 239 7.27 -39.73 -5.47
C LYS A 239 6.32 -40.87 -5.83
N LEU A 240 5.03 -40.61 -6.05
CA LEU A 240 4.05 -41.62 -6.50
C LEU A 240 4.40 -42.18 -7.89
N LEU A 241 4.98 -41.36 -8.77
CA LEU A 241 5.50 -41.78 -10.09
C LEU A 241 6.58 -42.89 -10.02
N ARG A 242 7.18 -43.09 -8.83
CA ARG A 242 8.22 -44.11 -8.58
C ARG A 242 7.73 -45.28 -7.73
N VAL A 243 6.42 -45.35 -7.49
CA VAL A 243 5.76 -46.51 -6.86
C VAL A 243 5.54 -47.56 -7.95
N ASP A 244 5.86 -48.82 -7.64
CA ASP A 244 5.68 -49.98 -8.53
C ASP A 244 4.20 -50.41 -8.62
N ASN A 245 3.31 -49.46 -8.92
CA ASN A 245 1.87 -49.64 -9.05
C ASN A 245 1.26 -48.57 -9.97
N LYS A 246 0.62 -48.99 -11.08
CA LYS A 246 0.06 -48.08 -12.10
C LYS A 246 -1.03 -47.16 -11.55
N TYR A 247 -1.99 -47.65 -10.76
CA TYR A 247 -3.05 -46.84 -10.17
C TYR A 247 -2.50 -45.70 -9.29
N TRP A 248 -1.49 -45.98 -8.47
CA TRP A 248 -0.82 -44.96 -7.68
C TRP A 248 -0.01 -43.97 -8.52
N ALA A 249 0.73 -44.48 -9.51
CA ALA A 249 1.59 -43.68 -10.39
C ALA A 249 0.84 -42.88 -11.48
N SER A 250 -0.45 -43.15 -11.73
CA SER A 250 -1.28 -42.36 -12.65
C SER A 250 -2.52 -41.80 -11.97
N THR A 251 -3.55 -42.61 -11.74
CA THR A 251 -4.88 -42.14 -11.27
C THR A 251 -4.80 -41.32 -9.97
N LYS A 252 -4.05 -41.81 -8.96
CA LYS A 252 -3.90 -41.09 -7.69
C LYS A 252 -2.94 -39.91 -7.79
N TYR A 253 -1.88 -40.02 -8.58
CA TYR A 253 -0.99 -38.90 -8.89
C TYR A 253 -1.74 -37.73 -9.56
N ASP A 254 -2.57 -38.01 -10.56
CA ASP A 254 -3.39 -37.02 -11.28
C ASP A 254 -4.54 -36.47 -10.42
N GLN A 255 -5.07 -37.27 -9.48
CA GLN A 255 -6.00 -36.78 -8.47
C GLN A 255 -5.30 -35.78 -7.54
N LEU A 256 -4.16 -36.16 -6.95
CA LEU A 256 -3.42 -35.34 -6.00
C LEU A 256 -2.90 -34.04 -6.64
N ASN A 257 -2.41 -34.08 -7.88
CA ASN A 257 -1.95 -32.87 -8.57
C ASN A 257 -3.09 -31.88 -8.86
N ARG A 258 -4.31 -32.35 -9.15
CA ARG A 258 -5.49 -31.47 -9.29
C ARG A 258 -5.86 -30.83 -7.95
N ILE A 259 -5.80 -31.59 -6.86
CA ILE A 259 -6.00 -31.08 -5.51
C ILE A 259 -4.93 -30.03 -5.15
N ILE A 260 -3.65 -30.30 -5.40
CA ILE A 260 -2.54 -29.36 -5.17
C ILE A 260 -2.73 -28.07 -5.97
N ALA A 261 -3.13 -28.16 -7.24
CA ALA A 261 -3.39 -26.99 -8.08
C ALA A 261 -4.54 -26.13 -7.52
N SER A 262 -5.68 -26.74 -7.17
CA SER A 262 -6.83 -26.05 -6.58
C SER A 262 -6.49 -25.41 -5.22
N ALA A 263 -5.82 -26.15 -4.34
CA ALA A 263 -5.43 -25.68 -3.02
C ALA A 263 -4.42 -24.53 -3.09
N ARG A 264 -3.52 -24.53 -4.09
CA ARG A 264 -2.63 -23.40 -4.36
C ARG A 264 -3.42 -22.16 -4.84
N GLU A 265 -4.34 -22.32 -5.77
CA GLU A 265 -5.16 -21.20 -6.28
C GLU A 265 -5.97 -20.54 -5.14
N ASP A 266 -6.62 -21.37 -4.30
CA ASP A 266 -7.34 -20.88 -3.12
C ASP A 266 -6.39 -20.30 -2.06
N GLY A 267 -5.15 -20.80 -1.98
CA GLY A 267 -4.09 -20.24 -1.16
C GLY A 267 -3.66 -18.84 -1.60
N GLU A 268 -3.57 -18.61 -2.92
CA GLU A 268 -3.29 -17.30 -3.49
C GLU A 268 -4.47 -16.33 -3.27
N LYS A 269 -5.73 -16.80 -3.38
CA LYS A 269 -6.92 -16.02 -2.98
C LYS A 269 -6.88 -15.65 -1.49
N LEU A 270 -6.62 -16.61 -0.60
CA LEU A 270 -6.62 -16.38 0.84
C LEU A 270 -5.48 -15.44 1.27
N ALA A 271 -4.29 -15.57 0.66
CA ALA A 271 -3.17 -14.66 0.89
C ALA A 271 -3.49 -13.22 0.41
N LYS A 272 -4.21 -13.07 -0.73
CA LYS A 272 -4.70 -11.76 -1.18
C LYS A 272 -5.69 -11.16 -0.17
N ALA A 273 -6.62 -11.94 0.37
CA ALA A 273 -7.56 -11.50 1.40
C ALA A 273 -6.83 -11.09 2.70
N GLU A 274 -5.91 -11.93 3.20
CA GLU A 274 -5.05 -11.60 4.35
C GLU A 274 -4.26 -10.31 4.13
N GLY A 275 -3.74 -10.08 2.90
CA GLY A 275 -3.03 -8.86 2.51
C GLY A 275 -3.92 -7.61 2.54
N LEU A 276 -5.10 -7.65 1.91
CA LEU A 276 -6.07 -6.55 1.92
C LEU A 276 -6.55 -6.21 3.36
N ALA A 277 -6.76 -7.25 4.18
CA ALA A 277 -7.17 -7.10 5.57
C ALA A 277 -6.10 -6.54 6.51
N ASN A 278 -4.88 -6.26 6.03
CA ASN A 278 -3.85 -5.52 6.78
C ASN A 278 -3.92 -3.99 6.56
N SER A 279 -4.76 -3.51 5.64
CA SER A 279 -5.04 -2.09 5.48
C SER A 279 -5.93 -1.54 6.61
N LYS A 280 -6.07 -0.22 6.67
CA LYS A 280 -6.98 0.50 7.60
C LYS A 280 -8.23 1.03 6.89
N GLU A 281 -8.63 0.39 5.80
CA GLU A 281 -9.70 0.82 4.91
C GLU A 281 -10.83 -0.21 4.92
N ALA A 282 -12.08 0.26 5.09
CA ALA A 282 -13.24 -0.62 5.17
C ALA A 282 -13.49 -1.39 3.86
N ASP A 283 -13.34 -0.73 2.72
CA ASP A 283 -13.55 -1.34 1.39
C ASP A 283 -12.61 -2.53 1.15
N ASN A 284 -11.34 -2.42 1.55
CA ASN A 284 -10.36 -3.51 1.44
C ASN A 284 -10.69 -4.68 2.38
N LEU A 285 -11.22 -4.41 3.58
CA LEU A 285 -11.66 -5.45 4.51
C LEU A 285 -12.92 -6.16 3.99
N LEU A 286 -13.86 -5.41 3.41
CA LEU A 286 -15.04 -5.96 2.73
C LEU A 286 -14.63 -6.83 1.53
N GLU A 287 -13.67 -6.39 0.71
CA GLU A 287 -13.12 -7.17 -0.40
C GLU A 287 -12.36 -8.41 0.09
N ALA A 288 -11.64 -8.33 1.21
CA ALA A 288 -11.02 -9.49 1.84
C ALA A 288 -12.05 -10.54 2.29
N ILE A 289 -13.18 -10.11 2.85
CA ILE A 289 -14.30 -11.00 3.21
C ILE A 289 -14.87 -11.68 1.96
N LYS A 290 -15.18 -10.91 0.90
CA LYS A 290 -15.69 -11.45 -0.37
C LYS A 290 -14.75 -12.48 -0.98
N ILE A 291 -13.44 -12.20 -1.03
CA ILE A 291 -12.44 -13.13 -1.56
C ILE A 291 -12.39 -14.41 -0.71
N ALA A 292 -12.39 -14.30 0.62
CA ALA A 292 -12.40 -15.46 1.52
C ALA A 292 -13.68 -16.31 1.37
N GLU A 293 -14.83 -15.68 1.10
CA GLU A 293 -16.11 -16.35 0.84
C GLU A 293 -16.11 -17.16 -0.48
N THR A 294 -15.31 -16.78 -1.49
CA THR A 294 -15.20 -17.55 -2.74
C THR A 294 -14.51 -18.92 -2.59
N ILE A 295 -13.87 -19.20 -1.46
CA ILE A 295 -13.20 -20.47 -1.19
C ILE A 295 -14.28 -21.51 -0.83
N GLY A 296 -14.49 -22.48 -1.72
CA GLY A 296 -15.54 -23.49 -1.59
C GLY A 296 -15.26 -24.57 -0.54
N GLN A 297 -16.30 -25.32 -0.16
CA GLN A 297 -16.24 -26.38 0.87
C GLN A 297 -15.29 -27.54 0.53
N ASP A 298 -15.08 -27.82 -0.76
CA ASP A 298 -14.16 -28.85 -1.24
C ASP A 298 -12.67 -28.45 -1.10
N SER A 299 -12.39 -27.20 -0.71
CA SER A 299 -11.02 -26.69 -0.56
C SER A 299 -10.43 -27.03 0.80
N TYR A 300 -9.17 -27.48 0.79
CA TYR A 300 -8.36 -27.69 2.00
C TYR A 300 -8.20 -26.43 2.87
N LEU A 301 -8.48 -25.24 2.32
CA LEU A 301 -8.43 -23.97 3.04
C LEU A 301 -9.79 -23.46 3.52
N TYR A 302 -10.89 -24.17 3.25
CA TYR A 302 -12.24 -23.73 3.59
C TYR A 302 -12.39 -23.35 5.07
N GLN A 303 -11.98 -24.25 5.98
CA GLN A 303 -12.04 -23.98 7.42
C GLN A 303 -11.26 -22.71 7.77
N LYS A 304 -10.09 -22.50 7.16
CA LYS A 304 -9.26 -21.33 7.47
C LYS A 304 -9.85 -20.02 6.95
N ALA A 305 -10.52 -20.05 5.80
CA ALA A 305 -11.29 -18.92 5.30
C ALA A 305 -12.47 -18.58 6.23
N GLN A 306 -13.21 -19.59 6.69
CA GLN A 306 -14.33 -19.44 7.63
C GLN A 306 -13.90 -18.91 9.02
N GLU A 307 -12.67 -19.18 9.46
CA GLU A 307 -12.08 -18.56 10.65
C GLU A 307 -11.73 -17.07 10.45
N LEU A 308 -11.37 -16.67 9.22
CA LEU A 308 -10.87 -15.32 8.92
C LEU A 308 -11.98 -14.32 8.58
N ILE A 309 -13.07 -14.75 7.95
CA ILE A 309 -14.26 -13.91 7.67
C ILE A 309 -14.76 -13.13 8.91
N PRO A 310 -15.05 -13.76 10.07
CA PRO A 310 -15.43 -13.03 11.29
C PRO A 310 -14.30 -12.15 11.84
N ALA A 311 -13.03 -12.54 11.67
CA ALA A 311 -11.90 -11.73 12.13
C ALA A 311 -11.74 -10.43 11.30
N PHE A 312 -12.03 -10.48 10.01
CA PHE A 312 -12.07 -9.30 9.14
C PHE A 312 -13.28 -8.40 9.45
N GLY A 313 -14.46 -8.99 9.70
CA GLY A 313 -15.63 -8.24 10.16
C GLY A 313 -15.37 -7.47 11.47
N ARG A 314 -14.70 -8.08 12.45
CA ARG A 314 -14.31 -7.39 13.69
C ARG A 314 -13.28 -6.28 13.47
N LYS A 315 -12.39 -6.40 12.48
CA LYS A 315 -11.52 -5.28 12.07
C LYS A 315 -12.35 -4.11 11.52
N MET A 316 -13.41 -4.36 10.76
CA MET A 316 -14.34 -3.31 10.29
C MET A 316 -15.08 -2.65 11.46
N LEU A 317 -15.60 -3.40 12.43
CA LEU A 317 -16.16 -2.83 13.67
C LEU A 317 -15.14 -1.98 14.45
N GLY A 318 -13.87 -2.41 14.48
CA GLY A 318 -12.78 -1.62 15.07
C GLY A 318 -12.54 -0.28 14.37
N LEU A 319 -12.61 -0.24 13.04
CA LEU A 319 -12.54 1.02 12.27
C LEU A 319 -13.78 1.89 12.49
N ALA A 320 -14.97 1.29 12.55
CA ALA A 320 -16.20 2.01 12.86
C ALA A 320 -16.14 2.66 14.26
N GLN A 321 -15.68 1.94 15.29
CA GLN A 321 -15.48 2.50 16.63
C GLN A 321 -14.45 3.63 16.65
N ALA A 322 -13.33 3.51 15.91
CA ALA A 322 -12.36 4.60 15.79
C ALA A 322 -12.98 5.87 15.15
N LYS A 323 -13.83 5.71 14.13
CA LYS A 323 -14.59 6.81 13.52
C LYS A 323 -15.59 7.43 14.50
N LEU A 324 -16.27 6.62 15.29
CA LEU A 324 -17.18 7.09 16.33
C LEU A 324 -16.43 7.87 17.43
N ASP A 325 -15.24 7.42 17.83
CA ASP A 325 -14.38 8.12 18.79
C ASP A 325 -13.86 9.48 18.25
N GLU A 326 -13.67 9.59 16.93
CA GLU A 326 -13.37 10.86 16.22
C GLU A 326 -14.58 11.81 16.08
N ARG A 327 -15.77 11.39 16.56
CA ARG A 327 -17.09 12.02 16.34
C ARG A 327 -17.63 11.97 14.91
N ASP A 328 -17.11 11.08 14.08
CA ASP A 328 -17.55 10.82 12.70
C ASP A 328 -18.55 9.65 12.71
N ALA A 329 -19.74 9.89 13.29
CA ALA A 329 -20.76 8.85 13.44
C ALA A 329 -21.35 8.38 12.10
N ASP A 330 -21.45 9.25 11.09
CA ASP A 330 -22.02 8.86 9.80
C ASP A 330 -21.10 7.85 9.09
N THR A 331 -19.79 8.12 9.02
CA THR A 331 -18.82 7.16 8.48
C THR A 331 -18.74 5.90 9.34
N ALA A 332 -18.84 6.02 10.67
CA ALA A 332 -18.87 4.86 11.57
C ALA A 332 -20.06 3.93 11.30
N LEU A 333 -21.26 4.50 11.15
CA LEU A 333 -22.49 3.76 10.85
C LEU A 333 -22.42 3.11 9.47
N ASP A 334 -21.88 3.81 8.47
CA ASP A 334 -21.76 3.26 7.12
C ASP A 334 -20.75 2.10 7.04
N ILE A 335 -19.61 2.18 7.75
CA ILE A 335 -18.68 1.04 7.87
C ILE A 335 -19.36 -0.15 8.56
N ALA A 336 -20.11 0.07 9.64
CA ALA A 336 -20.79 -1.00 10.37
C ALA A 336 -21.86 -1.69 9.52
N ARG A 337 -22.64 -0.94 8.74
CA ARG A 337 -23.68 -1.46 7.83
C ARG A 337 -23.13 -2.27 6.65
N GLN A 338 -21.87 -2.08 6.28
CA GLN A 338 -21.22 -2.87 5.23
C GLN A 338 -20.79 -4.27 5.68
N ILE A 339 -20.84 -4.59 6.98
CA ILE A 339 -20.34 -5.85 7.53
C ILE A 339 -21.32 -6.99 7.18
N PRO A 340 -20.91 -8.01 6.39
CA PRO A 340 -21.86 -9.01 5.88
C PRO A 340 -22.30 -10.04 6.93
N ASP A 341 -23.50 -10.61 6.74
CA ASP A 341 -24.09 -11.63 7.62
C ASP A 341 -23.21 -12.87 7.82
N ASN A 342 -22.42 -13.24 6.81
CA ASN A 342 -21.53 -14.40 6.84
C ASN A 342 -20.44 -14.30 7.94
N THR A 343 -20.17 -13.09 8.44
CA THR A 343 -19.30 -12.83 9.60
C THR A 343 -19.90 -13.31 10.91
N ARG A 344 -21.23 -13.51 10.98
CA ARG A 344 -21.98 -13.86 12.20
C ARG A 344 -21.84 -12.83 13.32
N LEU A 345 -21.51 -11.59 12.98
CA LEU A 345 -21.33 -10.48 13.93
C LEU A 345 -22.59 -9.61 14.09
N GLN A 346 -23.74 -9.97 13.52
CA GLN A 346 -24.87 -9.03 13.45
C GLN A 346 -25.35 -8.50 14.82
N GLY A 347 -25.26 -9.28 15.90
CA GLY A 347 -25.48 -8.76 17.24
C GLY A 347 -24.46 -7.69 17.68
N GLU A 348 -23.17 -7.89 17.38
CA GLU A 348 -22.11 -6.89 17.64
C GLU A 348 -22.32 -5.63 16.76
N VAL A 349 -22.85 -5.78 15.54
CA VAL A 349 -23.15 -4.68 14.60
C VAL A 349 -24.38 -3.87 15.02
N GLU A 350 -25.49 -4.54 15.37
CA GLU A 350 -26.70 -3.91 15.92
C GLU A 350 -26.39 -3.11 17.19
N ASP A 351 -25.63 -3.71 18.13
CA ASP A 351 -25.21 -3.08 19.38
C ASP A 351 -24.36 -1.83 19.14
N PHE A 352 -23.46 -1.91 18.15
CA PHE A 352 -22.64 -0.78 17.73
C PHE A 352 -23.50 0.34 17.13
N ILE A 353 -24.41 0.01 16.22
CA ILE A 353 -25.30 0.98 15.54
C ILE A 353 -26.19 1.71 16.56
N ALA A 354 -26.83 0.97 17.48
CA ALA A 354 -27.69 1.55 18.51
C ALA A 354 -26.93 2.55 19.41
N LEU A 355 -25.72 2.20 19.85
CA LEU A 355 -24.87 3.13 20.61
C LEU A 355 -24.36 4.31 19.77
N ALA A 356 -24.03 4.09 18.50
CA ALA A 356 -23.54 5.12 17.60
C ALA A 356 -24.63 6.18 17.31
N ASP A 357 -25.86 5.76 17.05
CA ASP A 357 -27.00 6.65 16.86
C ASP A 357 -27.32 7.45 18.13
N ALA A 358 -27.31 6.81 19.30
CA ALA A 358 -27.48 7.49 20.59
C ALA A 358 -26.38 8.54 20.83
N GLN A 359 -25.10 8.20 20.58
CA GLN A 359 -23.99 9.14 20.71
C GLN A 359 -24.07 10.30 19.70
N ARG A 360 -24.45 10.04 18.46
CA ARG A 360 -24.68 11.05 17.42
C ARG A 360 -25.75 12.06 17.84
N SER A 361 -26.87 11.57 18.39
CA SER A 361 -27.94 12.41 18.95
C SER A 361 -27.43 13.26 20.12
N ALA A 362 -26.62 12.70 21.03
CA ALA A 362 -26.10 13.42 22.18
C ALA A 362 -25.11 14.54 21.82
N TRP A 363 -24.31 14.39 20.75
CA TRP A 363 -23.29 15.38 20.38
C TRP A 363 -23.84 16.71 19.87
N ILE A 364 -25.10 16.74 19.42
CA ILE A 364 -25.82 18.00 19.12
C ILE A 364 -25.89 18.88 20.38
N GLY A 365 -25.99 18.26 21.57
CA GLY A 365 -25.85 18.93 22.86
C GLY A 365 -27.00 19.84 23.29
N SER A 366 -28.18 19.69 22.69
CA SER A 366 -29.41 20.32 23.21
C SER A 366 -30.12 19.40 24.20
N ILE A 367 -31.05 19.93 24.99
CA ILE A 367 -31.88 19.13 25.90
C ILE A 367 -32.64 18.04 25.12
N ASP A 368 -33.31 18.42 24.03
CA ASP A 368 -34.08 17.51 23.18
C ASP A 368 -33.20 16.41 22.57
N SER A 369 -31.96 16.74 22.16
CA SER A 369 -31.05 15.77 21.54
C SER A 369 -30.43 14.80 22.55
N LEU A 370 -30.15 15.28 23.77
CA LEU A 370 -29.73 14.44 24.89
C LEU A 370 -30.88 13.53 25.37
N GLN A 371 -32.13 14.01 25.36
CA GLN A 371 -33.30 13.17 25.63
C GLN A 371 -33.49 12.09 24.56
N ALA A 372 -33.35 12.44 23.27
CA ALA A 372 -33.39 11.47 22.18
C ALA A 372 -32.28 10.41 22.31
N ALA A 373 -31.06 10.82 22.66
CA ALA A 373 -29.94 9.92 22.91
C ALA A 373 -30.20 8.95 24.08
N ILE A 374 -30.76 9.45 25.19
CA ILE A 374 -31.15 8.62 26.33
C ILE A 374 -32.19 7.58 25.92
N SER A 375 -33.24 7.99 25.21
CA SER A 375 -34.28 7.06 24.72
C SER A 375 -33.70 5.96 23.82
N GLN A 376 -32.85 6.32 22.86
CA GLN A 376 -32.19 5.37 21.96
C GLN A 376 -31.29 4.38 22.73
N ALA A 377 -30.53 4.85 23.72
CA ALA A 377 -29.70 3.97 24.55
C ALA A 377 -30.50 3.13 25.55
N GLN A 378 -31.73 3.52 25.90
CA GLN A 378 -32.64 2.75 26.77
C GLN A 378 -33.30 1.57 26.06
N GLU A 379 -33.36 1.57 24.72
CA GLU A 379 -33.88 0.45 23.92
C GLU A 379 -32.92 -0.77 23.89
N ILE A 380 -31.67 -0.59 24.33
CA ILE A 380 -30.68 -1.67 24.41
C ILE A 380 -31.05 -2.64 25.55
N ASP A 381 -31.28 -3.91 25.19
CA ASP A 381 -31.70 -4.95 26.12
C ASP A 381 -30.62 -5.24 27.20
N PRO A 382 -30.99 -5.41 28.49
CA PRO A 382 -30.06 -5.67 29.60
C PRO A 382 -29.18 -6.92 29.47
N SER A 383 -29.50 -7.86 28.57
CA SER A 383 -28.68 -9.04 28.29
C SER A 383 -27.56 -8.79 27.27
N ARG A 384 -27.57 -7.64 26.57
CA ARG A 384 -26.59 -7.32 25.52
C ARG A 384 -25.26 -6.87 26.14
N PRO A 385 -24.10 -7.29 25.60
CA PRO A 385 -22.77 -6.95 26.17
C PRO A 385 -22.49 -5.44 26.29
N VAL A 386 -23.17 -4.61 25.51
CA VAL A 386 -22.98 -3.15 25.52
C VAL A 386 -23.85 -2.39 26.53
N TYR A 387 -24.74 -3.07 27.26
CA TYR A 387 -25.71 -2.44 28.16
C TYR A 387 -25.05 -1.53 29.22
N ASP A 388 -23.99 -1.99 29.88
CA ASP A 388 -23.27 -1.19 30.89
C ASP A 388 -22.68 0.10 30.31
N LYS A 389 -22.20 0.06 29.06
CA LYS A 389 -21.71 1.24 28.32
C LYS A 389 -22.87 2.21 28.02
N ALA A 390 -24.04 1.68 27.67
CA ALA A 390 -25.26 2.47 27.49
C ALA A 390 -25.69 3.16 28.79
N GLN A 391 -25.73 2.45 29.93
CA GLN A 391 -26.11 3.03 31.22
C GLN A 391 -25.14 4.12 31.69
N GLN A 392 -23.83 3.96 31.46
CA GLN A 392 -22.83 5.01 31.73
C GLN A 392 -23.05 6.26 30.88
N LEU A 393 -23.42 6.09 29.60
CA LEU A 393 -23.74 7.21 28.70
C LEU A 393 -25.05 7.91 29.12
N ILE A 394 -26.10 7.15 29.44
CA ILE A 394 -27.38 7.67 29.93
C ILE A 394 -27.17 8.51 31.20
N ALA A 395 -26.47 7.98 32.21
CA ALA A 395 -26.21 8.69 33.45
C ALA A 395 -25.43 10.00 33.23
N ARG A 396 -24.50 10.01 32.26
CA ARG A 396 -23.79 11.23 31.84
C ARG A 396 -24.73 12.22 31.14
N TRP A 397 -25.57 11.79 30.21
CA TRP A 397 -26.46 12.68 29.47
C TRP A 397 -27.57 13.27 30.35
N GLN A 398 -28.06 12.51 31.33
CA GLN A 398 -28.99 13.01 32.35
C GLN A 398 -28.37 14.18 33.15
N LEU A 399 -27.10 14.08 33.51
CA LEU A 399 -26.36 15.17 34.13
C LEU A 399 -26.21 16.36 33.17
N GLU A 400 -25.82 16.12 31.91
CA GLU A 400 -25.67 17.20 30.91
C GLU A 400 -26.99 17.95 30.64
N ILE A 401 -28.17 17.32 30.73
CA ILE A 401 -29.47 17.99 30.55
C ILE A 401 -29.70 19.11 31.58
N GLU A 402 -29.37 18.86 32.85
CA GLU A 402 -29.55 19.87 33.91
C GLU A 402 -28.68 21.11 33.64
N ASP A 403 -27.42 20.89 33.27
CA ASP A 403 -26.46 21.96 33.06
C ASP A 403 -26.66 22.70 31.73
N VAL A 404 -27.10 22.02 30.66
CA VAL A 404 -27.55 22.72 29.43
C VAL A 404 -28.74 23.63 29.74
N ALA A 405 -29.70 23.18 30.57
CA ALA A 405 -30.82 24.03 31.01
C ALA A 405 -30.39 25.21 31.91
N ARG A 406 -29.24 25.13 32.59
CA ARG A 406 -28.60 26.27 33.28
C ARG A 406 -27.97 27.23 32.27
N LEU A 407 -27.22 26.70 31.31
CA LEU A 407 -26.54 27.50 30.27
C LEU A 407 -27.53 28.23 29.36
N ASP A 408 -28.62 27.61 28.94
CA ASP A 408 -29.62 28.29 28.09
C ASP A 408 -30.37 29.41 28.83
N ARG A 409 -30.60 29.26 30.14
CA ARG A 409 -31.10 30.35 30.99
C ARG A 409 -30.05 31.46 31.13
N ALA A 410 -28.78 31.11 31.34
CA ALA A 410 -27.68 32.06 31.40
C ALA A 410 -27.52 32.86 30.08
N ARG A 411 -27.57 32.20 28.92
CA ARG A 411 -27.58 32.81 27.58
C ARG A 411 -28.76 33.76 27.39
N THR A 412 -29.95 33.37 27.86
CA THR A 412 -31.18 34.19 27.79
C THR A 412 -31.13 35.43 28.70
N LEU A 413 -30.40 35.37 29.79
CA LEU A 413 -30.10 36.54 30.61
C LEU A 413 -29.05 37.43 29.91
N ALA A 414 -27.95 36.84 29.43
CA ALA A 414 -26.85 37.58 28.80
C ALA A 414 -27.25 38.30 27.51
N SER A 415 -28.17 37.75 26.71
CA SER A 415 -28.65 38.35 25.46
C SER A 415 -29.29 39.73 25.64
N GLN A 416 -29.75 40.06 26.86
CA GLN A 416 -30.32 41.36 27.21
C GLN A 416 -29.25 42.45 27.43
N GLY A 417 -27.97 42.10 27.49
CA GLY A 417 -26.82 43.02 27.45
C GLY A 417 -26.60 43.96 28.65
N THR A 418 -27.54 44.06 29.60
CA THR A 418 -27.37 44.91 30.79
C THR A 418 -26.37 44.31 31.78
N ILE A 419 -25.67 45.15 32.56
CA ILE A 419 -24.73 44.69 33.59
C ILE A 419 -25.40 43.72 34.58
N ASN A 420 -26.63 44.01 34.99
CA ASN A 420 -27.37 43.18 35.94
C ASN A 420 -27.67 41.79 35.34
N ASN A 421 -28.12 41.74 34.07
CA ASN A 421 -28.46 40.49 33.41
C ASN A 421 -27.22 39.67 33.03
N LEU A 422 -26.13 40.32 32.63
CA LEU A 422 -24.83 39.67 32.44
C LEU A 422 -24.28 39.11 33.76
N THR A 423 -24.42 39.85 34.88
CA THR A 423 -24.04 39.36 36.21
C THR A 423 -24.88 38.15 36.63
N ALA A 424 -26.19 38.17 36.36
CA ALA A 424 -27.08 37.03 36.61
C ALA A 424 -26.73 35.82 35.73
N ALA A 425 -26.39 36.04 34.45
CA ALA A 425 -25.91 34.99 33.54
C ALA A 425 -24.62 34.33 34.04
N ILE A 426 -23.65 35.14 34.47
CA ILE A 426 -22.39 34.66 35.08
C ILE A 426 -22.68 33.81 36.30
N ALA A 427 -23.58 34.25 37.18
CA ALA A 427 -23.97 33.51 38.38
C ALA A 427 -24.64 32.17 38.05
N GLU A 428 -25.59 32.13 37.09
CA GLU A 428 -26.25 30.88 36.68
C GLU A 428 -25.27 29.89 36.02
N ALA A 429 -24.36 30.36 35.16
CA ALA A 429 -23.33 29.49 34.58
C ALA A 429 -22.29 29.00 35.62
N GLN A 430 -22.03 29.77 36.68
CA GLN A 430 -21.17 29.34 37.79
C GLN A 430 -21.78 28.25 38.68
N LEU A 431 -23.08 27.96 38.55
CA LEU A 431 -23.71 26.82 39.22
C LEU A 431 -23.32 25.47 38.58
N VAL A 432 -22.85 25.47 37.32
CA VAL A 432 -22.38 24.27 36.62
C VAL A 432 -21.03 23.82 37.23
N PRO A 433 -20.92 22.61 37.81
CA PRO A 433 -19.68 22.16 38.46
C PRO A 433 -18.48 22.08 37.50
N ILE A 434 -17.27 22.35 38.00
CA ILE A 434 -16.04 22.36 37.17
C ILE A 434 -15.73 20.98 36.57
N ASN A 435 -16.08 19.91 37.28
CA ASN A 435 -15.94 18.50 36.88
C ASN A 435 -17.12 17.98 36.05
N ASN A 436 -18.14 18.80 35.80
CA ASN A 436 -19.26 18.45 34.94
C ASN A 436 -18.81 18.40 33.46
N PRO A 437 -19.37 17.55 32.59
CA PRO A 437 -19.08 17.58 31.15
C PRO A 437 -19.29 18.95 30.48
N ARG A 438 -20.22 19.78 31.00
CA ARG A 438 -20.51 21.15 30.55
C ARG A 438 -19.72 22.23 31.31
N GLY A 439 -18.91 21.86 32.30
CA GLY A 439 -18.16 22.79 33.15
C GLY A 439 -17.06 23.59 32.43
N SER A 440 -16.60 23.16 31.24
CA SER A 440 -15.70 23.94 30.39
C SER A 440 -16.44 25.02 29.59
N GLU A 441 -17.57 24.64 28.98
CA GLU A 441 -18.50 25.51 28.25
C GLU A 441 -19.00 26.64 29.14
N ALA A 442 -19.49 26.29 30.33
CA ALA A 442 -19.96 27.23 31.36
C ALA A 442 -18.93 28.29 31.74
N ARG A 443 -17.68 27.88 32.01
CA ARG A 443 -16.59 28.80 32.34
C ARG A 443 -16.18 29.69 31.18
N GLN A 444 -16.23 29.18 29.95
CA GLN A 444 -15.92 29.97 28.77
C GLN A 444 -16.96 31.07 28.55
N GLU A 445 -18.26 30.76 28.67
CA GLU A 445 -19.33 31.75 28.54
C GLU A 445 -19.33 32.76 29.67
N ALA A 446 -19.22 32.32 30.93
CA ALA A 446 -19.05 33.20 32.08
C ALA A 446 -17.85 34.15 31.90
N GLY A 447 -16.72 33.66 31.40
CA GLY A 447 -15.54 34.49 31.09
C GLY A 447 -15.80 35.56 30.02
N ARG A 448 -16.57 35.24 28.97
CA ARG A 448 -16.98 36.20 27.93
C ARG A 448 -17.89 37.29 28.52
N TRP A 449 -18.89 36.92 29.33
CA TRP A 449 -19.79 37.89 29.96
C TRP A 449 -19.07 38.74 31.02
N VAL A 450 -18.12 38.18 31.78
CA VAL A 450 -17.25 38.96 32.67
C VAL A 450 -16.49 40.01 31.87
N ALA A 451 -15.91 39.65 30.71
CA ALA A 451 -15.22 40.62 29.85
C ALA A 451 -16.17 41.70 29.30
N GLN A 452 -17.41 41.35 28.93
CA GLN A 452 -18.43 42.33 28.53
C GLN A 452 -18.80 43.30 29.65
N VAL A 453 -19.04 42.82 30.87
CA VAL A 453 -19.31 43.66 32.05
C VAL A 453 -18.13 44.60 32.34
N GLN A 454 -16.89 44.08 32.27
CA GLN A 454 -15.69 44.89 32.43
C GLN A 454 -15.60 45.99 31.38
N THR A 455 -15.84 45.67 30.10
CA THR A 455 -15.88 46.66 29.01
C THR A 455 -16.93 47.73 29.26
N ILE A 456 -18.18 47.39 29.59
CA ILE A 456 -19.23 48.39 29.85
C ILE A 456 -18.86 49.30 31.04
N GLN A 457 -18.22 48.76 32.07
CA GLN A 457 -17.76 49.53 33.24
C GLN A 457 -16.55 50.42 32.96
N ASP A 458 -15.60 49.96 32.14
CA ASP A 458 -14.32 50.64 31.88
C ASP A 458 -14.41 51.65 30.72
N GLN A 459 -15.32 51.42 29.77
CA GLN A 459 -15.49 52.24 28.56
C GLN A 459 -15.64 53.75 28.87
N PRO A 460 -16.43 54.19 29.87
CA PRO A 460 -16.56 55.62 30.20
C PRO A 460 -15.26 56.28 30.67
N TYR A 461 -14.32 55.54 31.27
CA TYR A 461 -13.00 56.07 31.64
C TYR A 461 -12.15 56.29 30.39
N LEU A 462 -12.17 55.33 29.46
CA LEU A 462 -11.43 55.43 28.21
C LEU A 462 -11.97 56.57 27.33
N GLU A 463 -13.29 56.71 27.21
CA GLU A 463 -13.94 57.78 26.47
C GLU A 463 -13.65 59.17 27.06
N ARG A 464 -13.73 59.33 28.39
CA ARG A 464 -13.33 60.58 29.05
C ARG A 464 -11.84 60.88 28.84
N ALA A 465 -10.96 59.89 28.95
CA ALA A 465 -9.54 60.07 28.68
C ALA A 465 -9.28 60.54 27.24
N GLU A 466 -9.99 59.99 26.26
CA GLU A 466 -9.90 60.42 24.85
C GLU A 466 -10.44 61.84 24.63
N GLN A 467 -11.55 62.22 25.29
CA GLN A 467 -12.09 63.59 25.23
C GLN A 467 -11.12 64.61 25.86
N ILE A 468 -10.52 64.27 27.01
CA ILE A 468 -9.51 65.14 27.66
C ILE A 468 -8.28 65.27 26.76
N ALA A 469 -7.79 64.17 26.16
CA ALA A 469 -6.63 64.19 25.29
C ALA A 469 -6.81 65.03 24.00
N PHE A 470 -8.04 65.36 23.61
CA PHE A 470 -8.34 66.10 22.38
C PHE A 470 -7.70 67.50 22.33
N LEU A 471 -7.43 68.13 23.48
CA LEU A 471 -6.78 69.44 23.55
C LEU A 471 -5.28 69.39 23.20
N ASP A 472 -4.67 68.21 23.20
CA ASP A 472 -3.28 67.93 22.81
C ASP A 472 -2.16 68.73 23.53
N ASP A 473 -2.50 69.48 24.59
CA ASP A 473 -1.52 70.12 25.49
C ASP A 473 -1.00 69.18 26.60
N ILE A 474 0.11 69.56 27.24
CA ILE A 474 0.78 68.74 28.25
C ILE A 474 -0.14 68.38 29.44
N ASN A 475 -0.92 69.34 29.96
CA ASN A 475 -1.75 69.12 31.16
C ASN A 475 -2.91 68.18 30.81
N SER A 476 -3.57 68.41 29.68
CA SER A 476 -4.66 67.57 29.20
C SER A 476 -4.19 66.15 28.87
N LEU A 477 -3.05 65.99 28.19
CA LEU A 477 -2.49 64.66 27.92
C LEU A 477 -2.07 63.93 29.20
N GLN A 478 -1.55 64.62 30.21
CA GLN A 478 -1.27 64.02 31.53
C GLN A 478 -2.55 63.60 32.27
N ALA A 479 -3.60 64.43 32.24
CA ALA A 479 -4.90 64.09 32.82
C ALA A 479 -5.55 62.89 32.10
N ALA A 480 -5.47 62.82 30.78
CA ALA A 480 -5.92 61.67 29.99
C ALA A 480 -5.18 60.38 30.35
N ILE A 481 -3.85 60.45 30.55
CA ILE A 481 -3.04 59.31 31.03
C ILE A 481 -3.52 58.85 32.42
N ALA A 482 -3.84 59.78 33.32
CA ALA A 482 -4.33 59.47 34.66
C ALA A 482 -5.76 58.88 34.67
N GLU A 483 -6.62 59.33 33.76
CA GLU A 483 -7.98 58.80 33.60
C GLU A 483 -7.97 57.39 32.99
N ALA A 484 -7.20 57.16 31.93
CA ALA A 484 -7.06 55.83 31.33
C ALA A 484 -6.33 54.83 32.24
N SER A 485 -5.49 55.30 33.20
CA SER A 485 -4.81 54.42 34.15
C SER A 485 -5.73 53.86 35.24
N GLN A 486 -6.95 54.37 35.38
CA GLN A 486 -7.99 53.77 36.25
C GLN A 486 -8.37 52.36 35.80
N ILE A 487 -8.24 52.07 34.49
CA ILE A 487 -8.46 50.74 33.92
C ILE A 487 -7.32 49.82 34.36
N ARG A 488 -7.61 48.92 35.29
CA ARG A 488 -6.61 48.07 35.96
C ARG A 488 -6.11 46.92 35.09
N GLN A 489 -4.88 46.46 35.36
CA GLN A 489 -4.34 45.25 34.74
C GLN A 489 -5.27 44.04 34.96
N GLY A 490 -5.48 43.24 33.91
CA GLY A 490 -6.38 42.08 33.92
C GLY A 490 -7.84 42.40 33.56
N ARG A 491 -8.20 43.68 33.36
CA ARG A 491 -9.50 44.08 32.80
C ARG A 491 -9.50 44.02 31.28
N ALA A 492 -10.67 43.78 30.68
CA ALA A 492 -10.88 43.66 29.24
C ALA A 492 -10.29 44.82 28.41
N LEU A 493 -10.48 46.08 28.84
CA LEU A 493 -9.98 47.27 28.12
C LEU A 493 -8.54 47.66 28.44
N TYR A 494 -7.87 46.97 29.37
CA TYR A 494 -6.49 47.32 29.76
C TYR A 494 -5.50 47.39 28.58
N PRO A 495 -5.50 46.47 27.59
CA PRO A 495 -4.59 46.55 26.45
C PRO A 495 -4.79 47.81 25.60
N GLU A 496 -6.04 48.28 25.46
CA GLU A 496 -6.36 49.52 24.73
C GLU A 496 -5.96 50.75 25.53
N ALA A 497 -6.32 50.81 26.82
CA ALA A 497 -5.88 51.87 27.72
C ALA A 497 -4.35 52.05 27.71
N ARG A 498 -3.58 50.94 27.75
CA ARG A 498 -2.12 50.96 27.63
C ARG A 498 -1.60 51.37 26.25
N ARG A 499 -2.35 51.14 25.16
CA ARG A 499 -2.02 51.71 23.83
C ARG A 499 -2.18 53.23 23.85
N ARG A 500 -3.31 53.76 24.31
CA ARG A 500 -3.58 55.20 24.39
C ARG A 500 -2.58 55.93 25.29
N ILE A 501 -2.32 55.40 26.49
CA ILE A 501 -1.32 55.94 27.42
C ILE A 501 0.06 56.06 26.75
N ARG A 502 0.52 55.07 25.98
CA ARG A 502 1.81 55.16 25.26
C ARG A 502 1.83 56.28 24.22
N VAL A 503 0.76 56.43 23.45
CA VAL A 503 0.63 57.49 22.43
C VAL A 503 0.65 58.88 23.08
N TRP A 504 -0.14 59.10 24.13
CA TRP A 504 -0.16 60.38 24.84
C TRP A 504 1.14 60.68 25.56
N THR A 505 1.79 59.66 26.16
CA THR A 505 3.13 59.81 26.76
C THR A 505 4.14 60.27 25.71
N ALA A 506 4.08 59.71 24.50
CA ALA A 506 4.95 60.11 23.40
C ALA A 506 4.69 61.55 22.91
N LYS A 507 3.41 61.96 22.82
CA LYS A 507 3.05 63.37 22.53
C LYS A 507 3.61 64.33 23.58
N VAL A 508 3.41 64.05 24.88
CA VAL A 508 3.93 64.87 25.99
C VAL A 508 5.46 65.01 25.90
N GLN A 509 6.17 63.89 25.69
CA GLN A 509 7.62 63.91 25.53
C GLN A 509 8.06 64.77 24.36
N ARG A 510 7.43 64.61 23.18
CA ARG A 510 7.75 65.43 22.00
C ARG A 510 7.51 66.92 22.25
N ILE A 511 6.37 67.32 22.83
CA ILE A 511 6.08 68.74 23.13
C ILE A 511 7.13 69.32 24.09
N GLN A 512 7.57 68.56 25.08
CA GLN A 512 8.61 68.98 26.03
C GLN A 512 10.01 69.06 25.41
N ASP A 513 10.38 68.11 24.56
CA ASP A 513 11.75 67.94 24.06
C ASP A 513 12.01 68.79 22.79
N GLN A 514 10.97 69.08 22.01
CA GLN A 514 11.05 69.76 20.71
C GLN A 514 11.78 71.12 20.76
N PRO A 515 11.48 72.05 21.71
CA PRO A 515 12.15 73.36 21.74
C PRO A 515 13.66 73.26 21.96
N TYR A 516 14.12 72.25 22.71
CA TYR A 516 15.55 72.01 22.95
C TYR A 516 16.23 71.45 21.71
N LEU A 517 15.57 70.55 20.97
CA LEU A 517 16.10 70.02 19.71
C LEU A 517 16.13 71.08 18.61
N ASP A 518 15.13 71.95 18.54
CA ASP A 518 15.10 73.05 17.59
C ASP A 518 16.16 74.11 17.95
N ARG A 519 16.39 74.40 19.24
CA ARG A 519 17.51 75.24 19.67
C ARG A 519 18.88 74.64 19.30
N ALA A 520 19.03 73.32 19.39
CA ALA A 520 20.25 72.64 18.92
C ALA A 520 20.42 72.80 17.40
N ARG A 521 19.34 72.68 16.61
CA ARG A 521 19.34 72.92 15.15
C ARG A 521 19.70 74.37 14.79
N GLU A 522 19.22 75.37 15.54
CA GLU A 522 19.62 76.78 15.37
C GLU A 522 21.13 76.99 15.58
N LEU A 523 21.70 76.39 16.64
CA LEU A 523 23.15 76.45 16.90
C LEU A 523 23.94 75.87 15.72
N ALA A 524 23.51 74.71 15.19
CA ALA A 524 24.16 74.10 14.02
C ALA A 524 24.06 74.98 12.76
N GLN A 525 22.89 75.61 12.52
CA GLN A 525 22.68 76.54 11.40
C GLN A 525 23.56 77.80 11.53
N SER A 526 23.81 78.29 12.74
CA SER A 526 24.76 79.38 13.00
C SER A 526 26.24 78.98 12.83
N GLY A 527 26.52 77.69 12.63
CA GLY A 527 27.85 77.13 12.39
C GLY A 527 28.54 76.53 13.62
N ASP A 528 27.97 76.71 14.82
CA ASP A 528 28.46 76.12 16.08
C ASP A 528 27.95 74.69 16.27
N LEU A 529 28.54 73.79 15.48
CA LEU A 529 28.26 72.35 15.54
C LEU A 529 28.60 71.72 16.91
N PRO A 530 29.71 72.08 17.61
CA PRO A 530 29.98 71.56 18.96
C PRO A 530 28.90 71.94 19.98
N ALA A 531 28.42 73.19 20.00
CA ALA A 531 27.34 73.59 20.89
C ALA A 531 26.01 72.93 20.53
N ALA A 532 25.73 72.75 19.23
CA ALA A 532 24.56 72.01 18.76
C ALA A 532 24.54 70.56 19.28
N ILE A 533 25.65 69.82 19.13
CA ILE A 533 25.80 68.46 19.64
C ILE A 533 25.55 68.44 21.16
N SER A 534 26.19 69.34 21.90
CA SER A 534 26.03 69.44 23.36
C SER A 534 24.58 69.71 23.78
N ALA A 535 23.85 70.53 23.04
CA ALA A 535 22.44 70.84 23.30
C ALA A 535 21.48 69.67 22.97
N ALA A 536 21.77 68.86 21.95
CA ALA A 536 20.95 67.70 21.58
C ALA A 536 21.27 66.43 22.39
N GLN A 537 22.48 66.30 22.95
CA GLN A 537 22.95 65.10 23.65
C GLN A 537 22.04 64.62 24.80
N PRO A 538 21.44 65.49 25.65
CA PRO A 538 20.49 65.07 26.67
C PRO A 538 19.22 64.43 26.10
N ILE A 539 18.77 64.89 24.93
CA ILE A 539 17.57 64.36 24.25
C ILE A 539 17.89 62.99 23.65
N ALA A 540 19.03 62.88 22.94
CA ALA A 540 19.48 61.63 22.32
C ALA A 540 19.67 60.49 23.34
N SER A 541 20.24 60.79 24.50
CA SER A 541 20.47 59.82 25.58
C SER A 541 19.23 59.49 26.44
N SER A 542 18.13 60.22 26.29
CA SER A 542 16.96 60.11 27.18
C SER A 542 16.08 58.87 26.97
N GLY A 543 16.17 58.20 25.82
CA GLY A 543 15.23 57.16 25.40
C GLY A 543 13.78 57.66 25.16
N ARG A 544 13.54 58.98 25.19
CA ARG A 544 12.23 59.60 24.94
C ARG A 544 11.95 59.69 23.44
N SER A 545 10.76 60.18 23.10
CA SER A 545 10.22 60.16 21.73
C SER A 545 11.08 60.87 20.67
N LEU A 546 11.88 61.89 21.03
CA LEU A 546 12.80 62.57 20.10
C LEU A 546 14.24 62.04 20.13
N SER A 547 14.54 60.99 20.92
CA SER A 547 15.92 60.48 21.09
C SER A 547 16.56 60.06 19.76
N GLY A 548 15.84 59.33 18.90
CA GLY A 548 16.32 58.93 17.58
C GLY A 548 16.54 60.11 16.63
N GLU A 549 15.65 61.11 16.66
CA GLU A 549 15.78 62.34 15.85
C GLU A 549 16.97 63.19 16.29
N ALA A 550 17.19 63.30 17.60
CA ALA A 550 18.33 64.00 18.19
C ALA A 550 19.66 63.29 17.88
N GLN A 551 19.72 61.95 18.00
CA GLN A 551 20.92 61.18 17.67
C GLN A 551 21.26 61.28 16.18
N ALA A 552 20.26 61.26 15.29
CA ALA A 552 20.48 61.45 13.86
C ALA A 552 21.08 62.83 13.55
N ALA A 553 20.59 63.89 14.21
CA ALA A 553 21.13 65.24 14.07
C ALA A 553 22.58 65.35 14.58
N ILE A 554 22.88 64.76 15.74
CA ILE A 554 24.25 64.71 16.31
C ILE A 554 25.21 64.01 15.35
N ASN A 555 24.81 62.88 14.77
CA ASN A 555 25.65 62.13 13.83
C ASN A 555 25.98 62.93 12.56
N ASP A 556 25.02 63.72 12.05
CA ASP A 556 25.27 64.61 10.92
C ASP A 556 26.25 65.73 11.28
N TRP A 557 26.05 66.39 12.44
CA TRP A 557 26.91 67.49 12.89
C TRP A 557 28.34 67.04 13.20
N ASP A 558 28.54 65.87 13.82
CA ASP A 558 29.87 65.30 14.01
C ASP A 558 30.52 64.98 12.66
N GLY A 559 29.78 64.36 11.73
CA GLY A 559 30.24 64.13 10.35
C GLY A 559 30.68 65.42 9.64
N GLN A 560 29.96 66.53 9.85
CA GLN A 560 30.36 67.85 9.34
C GLN A 560 31.63 68.40 10.01
N ILE A 561 31.82 68.23 11.33
CA ILE A 561 33.05 68.61 12.04
C ILE A 561 34.24 67.81 11.48
N GLN A 562 34.12 66.48 11.42
CA GLN A 562 35.15 65.60 10.89
C GLN A 562 35.50 65.92 9.43
N ALA A 563 34.51 66.28 8.61
CA ALA A 563 34.73 66.73 7.23
C ALA A 563 35.58 68.03 7.18
N ARG A 564 35.23 69.04 8.00
CA ARG A 564 35.98 70.31 8.09
C ARG A 564 37.42 70.08 8.57
N GLU A 565 37.62 69.23 9.58
CA GLU A 565 38.94 68.90 10.11
C GLU A 565 39.81 68.12 9.11
N ASN A 566 39.30 67.06 8.51
CA ASN A 566 40.03 66.26 7.53
C ASN A 566 40.42 67.12 6.31
N TRP A 567 39.53 68.02 5.87
CA TRP A 567 39.84 68.97 4.79
C TRP A 567 40.91 70.00 5.18
N LYS A 568 40.86 70.55 6.39
CA LYS A 568 41.90 71.45 6.89
C LYS A 568 43.27 70.75 6.93
N LYS A 569 43.34 69.58 7.58
CA LYS A 569 44.56 68.77 7.70
C LYS A 569 45.11 68.35 6.33
N ALA A 570 44.25 67.96 5.40
CA ALA A 570 44.66 67.62 4.04
C ALA A 570 45.36 68.80 3.33
N ARG A 571 44.78 70.00 3.40
CA ARG A 571 45.39 71.20 2.81
C ARG A 571 46.72 71.58 3.47
N GLU A 572 46.80 71.48 4.80
CA GLU A 572 48.04 71.77 5.56
C GLU A 572 49.17 70.80 5.19
N VAL A 573 48.88 69.50 5.09
CA VAL A 573 49.86 68.48 4.67
C VAL A 573 50.30 68.70 3.23
N ALA A 574 49.40 69.06 2.32
CA ALA A 574 49.73 69.29 0.90
C ALA A 574 50.76 70.42 0.68
N LEU A 575 50.86 71.39 1.60
CA LEU A 575 51.81 72.52 1.49
C LEU A 575 53.28 72.09 1.45
N ALA A 576 53.61 70.90 1.95
CA ALA A 576 54.98 70.38 1.90
C ALA A 576 55.45 70.04 0.46
N GLY A 577 54.52 69.82 -0.48
CA GLY A 577 54.82 69.58 -1.90
C GLY A 577 55.59 68.28 -2.23
N THR A 578 55.95 67.48 -1.23
CA THR A 578 56.63 66.19 -1.44
C THR A 578 55.65 65.09 -1.86
N PRO A 579 56.11 64.04 -2.58
CA PRO A 579 55.29 62.89 -2.94
C PRO A 579 54.49 62.28 -1.79
N GLU A 580 55.15 62.07 -0.66
CA GLU A 580 54.58 61.41 0.51
C GLU A 580 53.50 62.29 1.16
N ALA A 581 53.72 63.61 1.20
CA ALA A 581 52.78 64.56 1.74
C ALA A 581 51.56 64.76 0.82
N LEU A 582 51.75 64.86 -0.50
CA LEU A 582 50.62 64.95 -1.45
C LEU A 582 49.76 63.68 -1.42
N ALA A 583 50.37 62.49 -1.31
CA ALA A 583 49.65 61.24 -1.16
C ALA A 583 48.85 61.16 0.15
N GLU A 584 49.44 61.60 1.27
CA GLU A 584 48.75 61.67 2.57
C GLU A 584 47.63 62.72 2.59
N ALA A 585 47.84 63.88 1.96
CA ALA A 585 46.81 64.92 1.78
C ALA A 585 45.61 64.39 1.00
N ILE A 586 45.85 63.69 -0.12
CA ILE A 586 44.81 62.98 -0.90
C ILE A 586 44.08 61.94 -0.03
N ARG A 587 44.79 61.19 0.82
CA ARG A 587 44.19 60.19 1.70
C ARG A 587 43.30 60.82 2.78
N LEU A 588 43.72 61.93 3.37
CA LEU A 588 42.93 62.70 4.33
C LEU A 588 41.70 63.35 3.67
N ALA A 589 41.88 63.93 2.48
CA ALA A 589 40.80 64.51 1.68
C ALA A 589 39.72 63.49 1.30
N ASN A 590 40.11 62.25 0.97
CA ASN A 590 39.17 61.15 0.69
C ASN A 590 38.37 60.66 1.92
N LYS A 591 38.70 61.09 3.15
CA LYS A 591 37.85 60.82 4.33
C LYS A 591 36.65 61.77 4.42
N VAL A 592 36.62 62.85 3.64
CA VAL A 592 35.47 63.76 3.58
C VAL A 592 34.33 63.06 2.84
N SER A 593 33.19 62.87 3.51
CA SER A 593 32.02 62.19 2.95
C SER A 593 31.58 62.81 1.61
N ASN A 594 31.08 61.95 0.70
CA ASN A 594 30.47 62.40 -0.55
C ASN A 594 29.24 63.31 -0.35
N SER A 595 28.57 63.22 0.81
CA SER A 595 27.44 64.08 1.20
C SER A 595 27.85 65.43 1.79
N SER A 596 29.15 65.66 2.04
CA SER A 596 29.62 66.92 2.62
C SER A 596 29.56 68.06 1.60
N VAL A 597 29.15 69.24 2.04
CA VAL A 597 29.22 70.48 1.23
C VAL A 597 30.63 70.80 0.73
N LEU A 598 31.67 70.33 1.43
CA LEU A 598 33.07 70.50 1.05
C LEU A 598 33.52 69.56 -0.08
N ARG A 599 32.69 68.58 -0.48
CA ARG A 599 33.15 67.51 -1.38
C ARG A 599 33.59 68.00 -2.76
N LEU A 600 32.98 69.07 -3.26
CA LEU A 600 33.35 69.67 -4.55
C LEU A 600 34.79 70.21 -4.52
N ASP A 601 35.11 71.06 -3.54
CA ASP A 601 36.45 71.61 -3.35
C ASP A 601 37.50 70.52 -3.10
N VAL A 602 37.12 69.51 -2.30
CA VAL A 602 37.94 68.34 -2.00
C VAL A 602 38.30 67.56 -3.27
N ASN A 603 37.35 67.34 -4.17
CA ASN A 603 37.62 66.62 -5.43
C ASN A 603 38.59 67.40 -6.32
N VAL A 604 38.37 68.71 -6.48
CA VAL A 604 39.25 69.59 -7.28
C VAL A 604 40.68 69.55 -6.76
N ALA A 605 40.88 69.61 -5.44
CA ALA A 605 42.23 69.52 -4.87
C ALA A 605 42.85 68.12 -4.97
N ILE A 606 42.07 67.05 -4.83
CA ILE A 606 42.56 65.68 -5.08
C ILE A 606 43.10 65.56 -6.51
N ASP A 607 42.39 66.09 -7.51
CA ASP A 607 42.86 66.08 -8.90
C ASP A 607 44.13 66.92 -9.09
N GLN A 608 44.19 68.13 -8.50
CA GLN A 608 45.37 68.99 -8.57
C GLN A 608 46.61 68.37 -7.91
N TRP A 609 46.48 67.80 -6.71
CA TRP A 609 47.58 67.12 -6.02
C TRP A 609 48.00 65.83 -6.73
N SER A 610 47.05 65.14 -7.37
CA SER A 610 47.35 63.96 -8.20
C SER A 610 48.14 64.35 -9.46
N GLN A 611 47.80 65.47 -10.08
CA GLN A 611 48.56 66.03 -11.20
C GLN A 611 49.98 66.43 -10.78
N GLN A 612 50.12 67.13 -9.63
CA GLN A 612 51.44 67.46 -9.07
C GLN A 612 52.29 66.22 -8.77
N LEU A 613 51.68 65.16 -8.21
CA LEU A 613 52.35 63.86 -8.04
C LEU A 613 52.84 63.28 -9.37
N PHE A 614 52.06 63.40 -10.44
CA PHE A 614 52.46 62.92 -11.75
C PHE A 614 53.62 63.74 -12.33
N ASP A 615 53.59 65.06 -12.19
CA ASP A 615 54.65 65.94 -12.69
C ASP A 615 55.97 65.76 -11.89
N ILE A 616 55.89 65.52 -10.58
CA ILE A 616 57.06 65.13 -9.76
C ILE A 616 57.59 63.76 -10.20
N ALA A 617 56.72 62.76 -10.39
CA ALA A 617 57.15 61.46 -10.92
C ALA A 617 57.86 61.59 -12.27
N ARG A 618 57.33 62.43 -13.18
CA ARG A 618 57.94 62.65 -14.50
C ARG A 618 59.33 63.26 -14.40
N SER A 619 59.52 64.30 -13.59
CA SER A 619 60.84 64.92 -13.39
C SER A 619 61.85 64.00 -12.68
N GLN A 620 61.38 63.13 -11.77
CA GLN A 620 62.22 62.06 -11.23
C GLN A 620 62.65 61.05 -12.31
N GLY A 621 61.75 60.75 -13.25
CA GLY A 621 61.98 59.76 -14.32
C GLY A 621 63.14 60.09 -15.27
N ASP A 622 63.57 61.35 -15.32
CA ASP A 622 64.75 61.78 -16.09
C ASP A 622 66.08 61.38 -15.43
N SER A 623 66.07 60.93 -14.17
CA SER A 623 67.28 60.60 -13.38
C SER A 623 67.19 59.29 -12.58
N ASP A 624 66.02 58.96 -12.02
CA ASP A 624 65.73 57.73 -11.29
C ASP A 624 64.33 57.22 -11.66
N ILE A 625 64.29 56.33 -12.65
CA ILE A 625 63.06 55.71 -13.16
C ILE A 625 62.38 54.83 -12.10
N THR A 626 63.13 54.25 -11.16
CA THR A 626 62.56 53.41 -10.10
C THR A 626 61.73 54.26 -9.14
N ARG A 627 62.34 55.35 -8.66
CA ARG A 627 61.67 56.32 -7.78
C ARG A 627 60.49 57.03 -8.46
N ALA A 628 60.61 57.31 -9.76
CA ALA A 628 59.52 57.84 -10.58
C ALA A 628 58.30 56.90 -10.63
N ILE A 629 58.54 55.59 -10.83
CA ILE A 629 57.47 54.57 -10.79
C ILE A 629 56.82 54.52 -9.40
N GLU A 630 57.59 54.61 -8.32
CA GLU A 630 57.07 54.63 -6.95
C GLU A 630 56.20 55.86 -6.69
N THR A 631 56.67 57.06 -7.01
CA THR A 631 55.88 58.31 -6.91
C THR A 631 54.59 58.23 -7.74
N ALA A 632 54.65 57.79 -9.00
CA ALA A 632 53.47 57.68 -9.85
C ALA A 632 52.47 56.61 -9.36
N ARG A 633 52.91 55.61 -8.59
CA ARG A 633 52.01 54.60 -8.00
C ARG A 633 51.11 55.17 -6.92
N LEU A 634 51.51 56.25 -6.24
CA LEU A 634 50.75 56.93 -5.18
C LEU A 634 49.49 57.65 -5.71
N ILE A 635 49.40 57.90 -7.02
CA ILE A 635 48.29 58.58 -7.66
C ILE A 635 46.99 57.75 -7.51
N PRO A 636 45.89 58.32 -6.97
CA PRO A 636 44.66 57.61 -6.67
C PRO A 636 43.84 57.32 -7.93
N ARG A 637 43.13 56.18 -7.92
CA ARG A 637 42.25 55.73 -9.03
C ARG A 637 41.16 56.71 -9.43
N ALA A 638 40.70 57.54 -8.50
CA ALA A 638 39.63 58.50 -8.71
C ALA A 638 40.09 59.81 -9.38
N SER A 639 41.40 60.01 -9.55
CA SER A 639 41.93 61.24 -10.16
C SER A 639 41.95 61.19 -11.69
N ALA A 640 41.75 62.34 -12.32
CA ALA A 640 41.76 62.51 -13.77
C ALA A 640 43.08 62.05 -14.43
N VAL A 641 44.21 62.23 -13.75
CA VAL A 641 45.56 61.89 -14.29
C VAL A 641 45.94 60.41 -14.11
N TYR A 642 45.14 59.60 -13.40
CA TYR A 642 45.49 58.22 -13.07
C TYR A 642 45.81 57.35 -14.31
N SER A 643 45.05 57.49 -15.40
CA SER A 643 45.28 56.72 -16.62
C SER A 643 46.62 57.06 -17.28
N ALA A 644 46.94 58.36 -17.40
CA ALA A 644 48.22 58.85 -17.91
C ALA A 644 49.40 58.36 -17.04
N ALA A 645 49.24 58.39 -15.72
CA ALA A 645 50.23 57.87 -14.78
C ALA A 645 50.51 56.37 -14.96
N ARG A 646 49.47 55.55 -15.20
CA ARG A 646 49.65 54.10 -15.41
C ARG A 646 50.31 53.77 -16.73
N GLU A 647 50.02 54.49 -17.80
CA GLU A 647 50.72 54.30 -19.09
C GLU A 647 52.18 54.75 -19.00
N GLN A 648 52.48 55.85 -18.28
CA GLN A 648 53.85 56.29 -18.03
C GLN A 648 54.65 55.26 -17.21
N ILE A 649 54.07 54.70 -16.14
CA ILE A 649 54.67 53.60 -15.36
C ILE A 649 55.01 52.41 -16.26
N LYS A 650 54.10 52.02 -17.16
CA LYS A 650 54.30 50.90 -18.09
C LYS A 650 55.46 51.16 -19.06
N THR A 651 55.55 52.35 -19.65
CA THR A 651 56.69 52.76 -20.50
C THR A 651 58.01 52.70 -19.74
N TRP A 652 58.06 53.21 -18.51
CA TRP A 652 59.24 53.14 -17.64
C TRP A 652 59.64 51.70 -17.27
N GLN A 653 58.67 50.83 -16.99
CA GLN A 653 58.93 49.42 -16.73
C GLN A 653 59.47 48.67 -17.95
N GLN A 654 59.01 49.02 -19.16
CA GLN A 654 59.54 48.47 -20.42
C GLN A 654 60.97 48.96 -20.69
N PHE A 655 61.29 50.21 -20.35
CA PHE A 655 62.65 50.75 -20.49
C PHE A 655 63.64 50.09 -19.52
N LEU A 656 63.22 49.81 -18.28
CA LEU A 656 64.04 49.11 -17.28
C LEU A 656 64.23 47.60 -17.58
N ASN A 657 63.41 47.01 -18.46
CA ASN A 657 63.47 45.60 -18.82
C ASN A 657 63.12 45.39 -20.31
N PRO A 658 64.01 45.82 -21.24
CA PRO A 658 63.75 45.75 -22.67
C PRO A 658 63.74 44.29 -23.15
N GLN A 659 62.75 43.93 -23.99
CA GLN A 659 62.67 42.57 -24.53
C GLN A 659 63.80 42.29 -25.54
N PRO A 660 64.43 41.10 -25.50
CA PRO A 660 65.52 40.75 -26.41
C PRO A 660 65.04 40.68 -27.87
N PRO A 661 65.87 41.09 -28.84
CA PRO A 661 65.47 41.16 -30.25
C PRO A 661 65.19 39.78 -30.85
N PRO A 662 64.23 39.66 -31.79
CA PRO A 662 63.87 38.39 -32.42
C PRO A 662 65.01 37.83 -33.29
N PRO A 663 65.12 36.49 -33.41
CA PRO A 663 66.22 35.84 -34.14
C PRO A 663 66.13 36.04 -35.67
N PRO A 664 67.26 35.92 -36.41
CA PRO A 664 67.30 36.15 -37.85
C PRO A 664 66.46 35.13 -38.65
N PRO A 665 65.74 35.56 -39.70
CA PRO A 665 64.92 34.66 -40.52
C PRO A 665 65.75 33.85 -41.55
N PRO A 666 65.24 32.69 -42.03
CA PRO A 666 65.89 31.89 -43.07
C PRO A 666 65.70 32.46 -44.50
N GLN A 667 66.64 32.10 -45.39
CA GLN A 667 66.47 32.07 -46.86
C GLN A 667 65.37 31.03 -47.26
N PRO A 668 64.78 31.00 -48.49
CA PRO A 668 65.41 31.37 -49.77
C PRO A 668 64.51 31.97 -50.90
N ASP A 669 65.14 32.12 -52.07
CA ASP A 669 64.63 32.10 -53.47
C ASP A 669 63.46 32.99 -53.96
N LEU A 670 63.87 33.91 -54.86
CA LEU A 670 63.40 34.12 -56.23
C LEU A 670 61.91 33.92 -56.63
N GLN A 671 61.46 34.96 -57.35
CA GLN A 671 60.50 34.98 -58.48
C GLN A 671 59.02 35.35 -58.26
N GLN A 672 58.68 36.41 -59.01
CA GLN A 672 57.43 36.65 -59.74
C GLN A 672 56.19 37.16 -58.98
N SER A 673 56.14 38.48 -58.98
CA SER A 673 54.95 39.34 -58.96
C SER A 673 53.81 38.93 -59.91
N GLN A 674 52.59 38.90 -59.35
CA GLN A 674 51.30 39.26 -59.98
C GLN A 674 50.78 38.36 -61.13
N PRO A 675 49.48 38.45 -61.54
CA PRO A 675 48.45 39.42 -61.14
C PRO A 675 47.06 38.87 -60.73
N SER A 676 46.36 39.71 -59.95
CA SER A 676 44.96 40.14 -60.09
C SER A 676 43.74 39.19 -60.03
N THR A 677 42.67 39.83 -59.55
CA THR A 677 41.22 39.60 -59.83
C THR A 677 40.51 38.40 -59.20
N THR A 678 39.68 38.73 -58.21
CA THR A 678 38.21 38.54 -58.20
C THR A 678 37.65 37.13 -58.43
N ILE A 679 36.79 36.66 -57.52
CA ILE A 679 35.37 36.34 -57.78
C ILE A 679 34.65 35.84 -56.51
N ASN A 680 33.45 36.41 -56.30
CA ASN A 680 32.25 35.97 -55.56
C ASN A 680 32.33 35.28 -54.19
N GLY A 681 31.35 35.65 -53.35
CA GLY A 681 31.10 35.05 -52.05
C GLY A 681 30.41 33.68 -52.07
N LEU A 682 30.16 33.22 -50.84
CA LEU A 682 29.89 31.84 -50.37
C LEU A 682 31.14 30.96 -50.35
#